data_AF-A0A969MKD9-F1
#
_entry.id   AF-A0A969MKD9-F1
#
_cell.length_a   1.000
_cell.length_b   1.000
_cell.length_c   1.000
_cell.angle_alpha   90.00
_cell.angle_beta   90.00
_cell.angle_gamma   90.00
#
_symmetry.space_group_name_H-M   'P 1'
#
loop_
_entity.id
_entity.type
_entity.pdbx_description
1 polymer ?
#
loop_
_entity_poly.entity_id
_entity_poly.type
_entity_poly.pdbx_seq_one_letter_code
_entity_poly.pdbx_strand_id
1 'polypeptide(L)'
;MSIILNDNLQINAGKPVEVKYLNGAVPYSSTAQVISLIPLALRFIGMTFNINNVEYWFKDGINDIDLVEKTSGGNSNATGERIEKTYTQSGHTFSIGDVIGHTPTGFTLVVSTFLETVEPIGVINEISGDSFTVCFHGYFNFSGSTINDVATGLPLTADTVYYLDTNEAGRLTSTAPTALNSIDKPMLVTLTATDCIVVNYRGAQIVTTGTTTGLTVSWNNVIGKPILLTGGTTIVNIGSGTGVYAGISAATHTMRSIAAGPGMFVTQSGDTIVLSASTATGGQIGVPDDGTYLDGLFPFTSGTTVANAIDPINQVLKALAPAEAPSLTNINSSGTFFNGKLSFGSTLGISGYVNVSTAAGNSAVDINGNYTASGTRLGIINTLVGGTLNSNVVGNIGGPGIPYENAAFGKANLGFLRVSLNGFTLADLSLSGTTGVTSNAYLSLSAIKIVKFNNGTPFDAFVYRTGTYSIPAALMNNGFNYLRILHNRGATTGVTNYVEWVYDAALSASTLTVSGTSLSPSMAGTKNISGVKYHTSGTATYVATYSNVYKNVFSNSSTAISFPTRINLGAMTLMNVTGAGINDRLTSSLQTLPDLDTSALNPENQIVNISASLPINSTKVLGNVGSTGQLSTNSSVLHPIPSESLTTSATNATGFLMYNVTETSTVKTENFNGETYRLEGGTTDYTVETYANIDGGTFAWDGAENLITGNTAHSNGLLVFDGALVYPNAAYLTTTYGITTGNFSAVTNAAAGNPNYTSASGLRAYYRKFKSTNVSTLATLTFTFTNTGVLANFLTDGGTGGTPTGDNIKVEFLIKRANGSTHGWANPFASSGNPEGIAVTSASHSLGVTTVSCTLSTTPRVANTDIVIVRIFAANSWSRIITNITISNI
;
A
#
# COMPACT_ATOMS: atom_id res chain seq x y z
N MET A 1 -7.23 21.22 -42.87
CA MET A 1 -7.52 21.78 -41.53
C MET A 1 -6.92 20.84 -40.50
N SER A 2 -5.76 21.18 -39.94
CA SER A 2 -5.18 20.46 -38.81
C SER A 2 -5.70 21.14 -37.54
N ILE A 3 -6.32 20.35 -36.66
CA ILE A 3 -6.75 20.80 -35.35
C ILE A 3 -5.63 20.43 -34.36
N ILE A 4 -5.14 21.41 -33.60
CA ILE A 4 -4.18 21.18 -32.52
C ILE A 4 -5.01 20.72 -31.32
N LEU A 5 -4.87 19.46 -30.93
CA LEU A 5 -5.52 18.92 -29.74
C LEU A 5 -4.67 19.26 -28.51
N ASN A 6 -5.32 19.79 -27.48
CA ASN A 6 -4.73 20.05 -26.17
C ASN A 6 -4.54 18.72 -25.42
N ASP A 7 -3.46 18.57 -24.64
CA ASP A 7 -3.04 17.29 -24.02
C ASP A 7 -4.03 16.70 -23.00
N ASN A 8 -5.13 17.42 -22.71
CA ASN A 8 -6.17 17.02 -21.75
C ASN A 8 -7.33 16.20 -22.34
N LEU A 9 -7.24 15.73 -23.59
CA LEU A 9 -8.24 14.84 -24.21
C LEU A 9 -7.68 13.40 -24.34
N GLN A 10 -8.12 12.50 -23.47
CA GLN A 10 -7.84 11.07 -23.59
C GLN A 10 -8.77 10.44 -24.63
N ILE A 11 -8.21 10.03 -25.78
CA ILE A 11 -8.86 9.10 -26.70
C ILE A 11 -8.35 7.69 -26.43
N ASN A 12 -9.25 6.71 -26.38
CA ASN A 12 -8.96 5.31 -26.07
C ASN A 12 -8.34 4.57 -27.28
N ALA A 13 -7.33 5.18 -27.90
CA ALA A 13 -6.48 4.56 -28.92
C ALA A 13 -5.06 4.54 -28.37
N GLY A 14 -4.42 3.36 -28.34
CA GLY A 14 -3.06 3.22 -27.84
C GLY A 14 -2.11 4.13 -28.61
N LYS A 15 -1.67 5.24 -28.01
CA LYS A 15 -0.54 6.01 -28.53
C LYS A 15 0.71 5.15 -28.35
N PRO A 16 1.54 4.93 -29.39
CA PRO A 16 2.87 4.37 -29.22
C PRO A 16 3.64 5.18 -28.18
N VAL A 17 4.39 4.50 -27.30
CA VAL A 17 5.20 5.10 -26.22
C VAL A 17 6.13 6.21 -26.74
N GLU A 18 6.46 6.20 -28.03
CA GLU A 18 7.15 7.27 -28.73
C GLU A 18 6.39 7.66 -30.01
N VAL A 19 5.59 8.71 -29.93
CA VAL A 19 4.75 9.23 -31.06
C VAL A 19 5.58 9.53 -32.33
N LYS A 20 6.90 9.69 -32.20
CA LYS A 20 7.83 10.03 -33.30
C LYS A 20 8.69 8.85 -33.77
N TYR A 21 8.52 7.66 -33.19
CA TYR A 21 9.29 6.47 -33.57
C TYR A 21 8.99 6.03 -35.01
N LEU A 22 7.76 6.27 -35.49
CA LEU A 22 7.30 5.98 -36.83
C LEU A 22 6.86 7.26 -37.54
N ASN A 23 6.93 7.26 -38.88
CA ASN A 23 6.28 8.26 -39.70
C ASN A 23 4.77 7.94 -39.76
N GLY A 24 4.05 8.29 -38.70
CA GLY A 24 2.68 7.84 -38.47
C GLY A 24 2.63 6.39 -38.01
N ALA A 25 2.23 5.46 -38.90
CA ALA A 25 2.14 4.02 -38.63
C ALA A 25 3.15 3.18 -39.43
N VAL A 26 4.05 3.81 -40.18
CA VAL A 26 5.06 3.13 -41.01
C VAL A 26 6.48 3.62 -40.67
N PRO A 27 7.51 2.78 -40.86
CA PRO A 27 8.90 3.21 -40.72
C PRO A 27 9.27 4.39 -41.63
N TYR A 28 10.22 5.20 -41.20
CA TYR A 28 10.87 6.18 -42.06
C TYR A 28 11.67 5.48 -43.16
N SER A 29 11.76 6.09 -44.34
CA SER A 29 12.48 5.51 -45.49
C SER A 29 13.98 5.86 -45.50
N SER A 30 14.41 6.89 -44.78
CA SER A 30 15.81 7.31 -44.65
C SER A 30 16.04 8.27 -43.48
N THR A 31 17.30 8.45 -43.07
CA THR A 31 17.71 9.48 -42.09
C THR A 31 17.32 10.88 -42.57
N ALA A 32 17.50 11.19 -43.85
CA ALA A 32 17.07 12.46 -44.45
C ALA A 32 15.56 12.71 -44.30
N GLN A 33 14.72 11.66 -44.34
CA GLN A 33 13.29 11.79 -44.10
C GLN A 33 12.98 12.15 -42.64
N VAL A 34 13.70 11.56 -41.68
CA VAL A 34 13.60 11.91 -40.26
C VAL A 34 13.99 13.38 -40.04
N ILE A 35 15.13 13.80 -40.62
CA ILE A 35 15.62 15.18 -40.51
C ILE A 35 14.66 16.18 -41.18
N SER A 36 14.01 15.82 -42.29
CA SER A 36 13.04 16.71 -42.94
C SER A 36 11.72 16.83 -42.18
N LEU A 37 11.23 15.74 -41.58
CA LEU A 37 9.89 15.69 -40.98
C LEU A 37 9.88 16.04 -39.50
N ILE A 38 11.02 15.97 -38.81
CA ILE A 38 11.17 16.31 -37.40
C ILE A 38 11.96 17.63 -37.28
N PRO A 39 11.27 18.76 -36.97
CA PRO A 39 11.91 20.05 -36.78
C PRO A 39 13.01 20.02 -35.71
N LEU A 40 14.06 20.82 -35.89
CA LEU A 40 15.21 20.88 -34.97
C LEU A 40 14.80 21.11 -33.51
N ALA A 41 13.80 21.97 -33.27
CA ALA A 41 13.27 22.28 -31.93
C ALA A 41 12.64 21.09 -31.19
N LEU A 42 12.37 19.99 -31.90
CA LEU A 42 11.72 18.80 -31.38
C LEU A 42 12.68 17.61 -31.25
N ARG A 43 13.98 17.79 -31.54
CA ARG A 43 15.03 16.77 -31.45
C ARG A 43 15.78 16.90 -30.13
N PHE A 44 16.13 15.76 -29.54
CA PHE A 44 16.99 15.68 -28.37
C PHE A 44 17.87 14.44 -28.46
N ILE A 45 19.03 14.48 -27.80
CA ILE A 45 19.95 13.34 -27.70
C ILE A 45 19.25 12.19 -26.97
N GLY A 46 19.30 11.00 -27.55
CA GLY A 46 18.60 9.81 -27.05
C GLY A 46 17.26 9.51 -27.74
N MET A 47 16.73 10.42 -28.57
CA MET A 47 15.47 10.20 -29.28
C MET A 47 15.64 9.15 -30.39
N THR A 48 14.71 8.20 -30.47
CA THR A 48 14.76 7.00 -31.31
C THR A 48 13.75 7.01 -32.46
N PHE A 49 14.13 6.37 -33.57
CA PHE A 49 13.34 6.29 -34.80
C PHE A 49 13.49 4.93 -35.46
N ASN A 50 12.43 4.44 -36.08
CA ASN A 50 12.49 3.27 -36.95
C ASN A 50 12.65 3.71 -38.41
N ILE A 51 13.80 3.43 -39.00
CA ILE A 51 14.10 3.69 -40.41
C ILE A 51 14.26 2.34 -41.12
N ASN A 52 13.38 2.02 -42.07
CA ASN A 52 13.38 0.74 -42.80
C ASN A 52 13.46 -0.51 -41.90
N ASN A 53 12.74 -0.53 -40.77
CA ASN A 53 12.76 -1.60 -39.74
C ASN A 53 14.05 -1.70 -38.92
N VAL A 54 14.90 -0.68 -38.97
CA VAL A 54 16.12 -0.59 -38.15
C VAL A 54 15.98 0.60 -37.20
N GLU A 55 16.32 0.41 -35.93
CA GLU A 55 16.27 1.48 -34.93
C GLU A 55 17.48 2.42 -35.12
N TYR A 56 17.24 3.72 -35.17
CA TYR A 56 18.23 4.79 -35.20
C TYR A 56 18.01 5.71 -34.00
N TRP A 57 19.05 6.41 -33.57
CA TRP A 57 18.97 7.34 -32.44
C TRP A 57 19.94 8.50 -32.57
N PHE A 58 19.57 9.63 -32.00
CA PHE A 58 20.47 10.79 -31.83
C PHE A 58 21.49 10.50 -30.73
N LYS A 59 22.66 9.97 -31.08
CA LYS A 59 23.64 9.45 -30.10
C LYS A 59 24.45 10.55 -29.42
N ASP A 60 25.13 11.39 -30.20
CA ASP A 60 26.12 12.36 -29.73
C ASP A 60 25.70 13.83 -29.98
N GLY A 61 24.55 14.05 -30.62
CA GLY A 61 24.01 15.36 -31.00
C GLY A 61 22.65 15.24 -31.69
N ILE A 62 22.14 16.34 -32.27
CA ILE A 62 20.80 16.41 -32.90
C ILE A 62 20.84 16.75 -34.40
N ASN A 63 22.04 16.74 -35.00
CA ASN A 63 22.25 16.96 -36.43
C ASN A 63 22.18 15.64 -37.20
N ASP A 64 22.14 15.72 -38.53
CA ASP A 64 22.02 14.53 -39.40
C ASP A 64 23.12 13.50 -39.14
N ILE A 65 24.36 13.97 -38.91
CA ILE A 65 25.50 13.09 -38.60
C ILE A 65 25.36 12.31 -37.28
N ASP A 66 24.51 12.79 -36.38
CA ASP A 66 24.33 12.24 -35.04
C ASP A 66 23.19 11.22 -34.98
N LEU A 67 22.36 11.15 -36.04
CA LEU A 67 21.31 10.15 -36.21
C LEU A 67 21.92 8.87 -36.77
N VAL A 68 22.38 8.02 -35.86
CA VAL A 68 23.09 6.78 -36.19
C VAL A 68 22.24 5.56 -35.89
N GLU A 69 22.51 4.46 -36.56
CA GLU A 69 21.87 3.18 -36.28
C GLU A 69 22.13 2.78 -34.82
N LYS A 70 21.05 2.47 -34.10
CA LYS A 70 21.10 1.97 -32.73
C LYS A 70 21.40 0.49 -32.79
N THR A 71 22.67 0.17 -32.93
CA THR A 71 23.14 -1.20 -32.79
C THR A 71 22.96 -1.64 -31.35
N SER A 72 22.33 -2.80 -31.16
CA SER A 72 22.46 -3.55 -29.91
C SER A 72 23.94 -3.59 -29.54
N GLY A 73 24.26 -3.30 -28.27
CA GLY A 73 25.61 -3.11 -27.77
C GLY A 73 26.64 -4.01 -28.46
N GLY A 74 27.75 -3.37 -28.87
CA GLY A 74 28.81 -3.92 -29.70
C GLY A 74 28.85 -5.44 -29.74
N ASN A 75 28.65 -5.97 -30.94
CA ASN A 75 28.71 -7.37 -31.29
C ASN A 75 30.13 -7.92 -31.05
N SER A 76 30.51 -8.05 -29.78
CA SER A 76 31.43 -9.09 -29.36
C SER A 76 30.60 -10.36 -29.38
N ASN A 77 30.58 -11.03 -30.54
CA ASN A 77 30.30 -12.45 -30.62
C ASN A 77 31.39 -13.16 -29.79
N ALA A 78 31.34 -13.05 -28.46
CA ALA A 78 31.91 -14.04 -27.59
C ALA A 78 30.88 -15.18 -27.53
N THR A 79 30.71 -15.87 -28.67
CA THR A 79 30.51 -17.31 -28.57
C THR A 79 31.72 -17.78 -27.76
N GLY A 80 31.55 -18.53 -26.68
CA GLY A 80 32.67 -19.03 -25.86
C GLY A 80 33.61 -19.97 -26.62
N GLU A 81 33.63 -19.87 -27.95
CA GLU A 81 34.36 -20.66 -28.92
C GLU A 81 35.84 -20.25 -28.98
N ARG A 82 36.21 -18.95 -28.83
CA ARG A 82 37.62 -18.50 -28.80
C ARG A 82 37.90 -17.23 -27.98
N ILE A 83 39.17 -17.04 -27.60
CA ILE A 83 39.72 -15.88 -26.87
C ILE A 83 40.61 -15.07 -27.81
N GLU A 84 40.26 -13.80 -28.08
CA GLU A 84 41.02 -12.95 -29.00
C GLU A 84 41.17 -11.49 -28.51
N LYS A 85 42.19 -10.80 -29.02
CA LYS A 85 42.39 -9.36 -28.79
C LYS A 85 43.14 -8.69 -29.95
N THR A 86 42.72 -7.48 -30.31
CA THR A 86 43.37 -6.65 -31.33
C THR A 86 44.46 -5.78 -30.74
N TYR A 87 45.58 -5.69 -31.43
CA TYR A 87 46.75 -4.87 -31.11
C TYR A 87 47.18 -4.04 -32.33
N THR A 88 47.96 -2.98 -32.10
CA THR A 88 48.51 -2.13 -33.16
C THR A 88 50.04 -2.04 -32.97
N GLN A 89 50.80 -2.35 -34.02
CA GLN A 89 52.26 -2.23 -34.07
C GLN A 89 52.69 -1.71 -35.43
N SER A 90 53.31 -0.52 -35.45
CA SER A 90 53.61 0.13 -36.72
C SER A 90 54.66 -0.62 -37.55
N GLY A 91 54.37 -0.84 -38.83
CA GLY A 91 55.30 -1.46 -39.78
C GLY A 91 55.56 -2.95 -39.56
N HIS A 92 54.66 -3.68 -38.90
CA HIS A 92 54.81 -5.13 -38.73
C HIS A 92 54.74 -5.86 -40.09
N THR A 93 55.45 -6.99 -40.21
CA THR A 93 55.46 -7.82 -41.43
C THR A 93 54.60 -9.09 -41.30
N PHE A 94 53.67 -9.10 -40.35
CA PHE A 94 52.83 -10.26 -40.06
C PHE A 94 51.85 -10.60 -41.18
N SER A 95 51.47 -11.87 -41.24
CA SER A 95 50.44 -12.43 -42.10
C SER A 95 49.42 -13.22 -41.28
N ILE A 96 48.19 -13.35 -41.79
CA ILE A 96 47.17 -14.20 -41.16
C ILE A 96 47.72 -15.64 -41.06
N GLY A 97 47.58 -16.25 -39.88
CA GLY A 97 48.14 -17.57 -39.59
C GLY A 97 49.52 -17.57 -38.95
N ASP A 98 50.19 -16.42 -38.85
CA ASP A 98 51.46 -16.35 -38.15
C ASP A 98 51.30 -16.61 -36.66
N VAL A 99 52.17 -17.45 -36.12
CA VAL A 99 52.35 -17.63 -34.68
C VAL A 99 53.26 -16.53 -34.16
N ILE A 100 52.84 -15.84 -33.11
CA ILE A 100 53.58 -14.73 -32.52
C ILE A 100 53.85 -14.92 -31.03
N GLY A 101 54.90 -14.24 -30.57
CA GLY A 101 55.26 -14.05 -29.16
C GLY A 101 55.32 -12.57 -28.81
N HIS A 102 55.42 -12.25 -27.51
CA HIS A 102 55.52 -10.86 -27.03
C HIS A 102 56.85 -10.60 -26.31
N THR A 103 57.51 -9.51 -26.69
CA THR A 103 58.76 -9.00 -26.10
C THR A 103 58.52 -7.62 -25.47
N PRO A 104 59.45 -7.10 -24.65
CA PRO A 104 59.35 -5.72 -24.13
C PRO A 104 59.24 -4.65 -25.22
N THR A 105 59.64 -4.94 -26.47
CA THR A 105 59.59 -4.02 -27.62
C THR A 105 58.39 -4.23 -28.55
N GLY A 106 57.51 -5.20 -28.26
CA GLY A 106 56.32 -5.52 -29.06
C GLY A 106 56.23 -7.00 -29.46
N PHE A 107 55.32 -7.30 -30.38
CA PHE A 107 55.11 -8.64 -30.93
C PHE A 107 56.17 -8.98 -31.98
N THR A 108 56.53 -10.27 -32.05
CA THR A 108 57.46 -10.82 -33.04
C THR A 108 57.03 -12.24 -33.45
N LEU A 109 57.44 -12.66 -34.65
CA LEU A 109 57.33 -14.06 -35.07
C LEU A 109 58.25 -14.94 -34.22
N VAL A 110 57.82 -16.18 -33.96
CA VAL A 110 58.53 -17.16 -33.10
C VAL A 110 58.86 -18.44 -33.86
N VAL A 111 59.89 -19.16 -33.45
CA VAL A 111 60.42 -20.37 -34.12
C VAL A 111 60.74 -21.43 -33.07
N SER A 112 60.48 -22.70 -33.34
CA SER A 112 60.48 -23.79 -32.35
C SER A 112 61.88 -24.36 -31.99
N THR A 113 62.80 -23.54 -31.48
CA THR A 113 64.19 -23.93 -31.17
C THR A 113 64.56 -23.68 -29.71
N PHE A 114 65.49 -24.45 -29.13
CA PHE A 114 65.91 -24.29 -27.73
C PHE A 114 66.57 -22.94 -27.39
N LEU A 115 66.93 -22.14 -28.39
CA LEU A 115 67.40 -20.77 -28.21
C LEU A 115 66.26 -19.74 -28.24
N GLU A 116 65.00 -20.18 -28.20
CA GLU A 116 63.83 -19.31 -28.13
C GLU A 116 63.96 -18.28 -27.00
N THR A 117 64.00 -17.00 -27.39
CA THR A 117 63.98 -15.87 -26.45
C THR A 117 62.56 -15.41 -26.11
N VAL A 118 61.53 -15.96 -26.77
CA VAL A 118 60.13 -15.50 -26.69
C VAL A 118 59.15 -16.67 -26.82
N GLU A 119 58.22 -16.81 -25.88
CA GLU A 119 57.19 -17.86 -25.88
C GLU A 119 56.05 -17.53 -26.88
N PRO A 120 55.55 -18.50 -27.67
CA PRO A 120 54.36 -18.32 -28.49
C PRO A 120 53.11 -18.06 -27.64
N ILE A 121 52.32 -17.05 -28.00
CA ILE A 121 51.13 -16.66 -27.23
C ILE A 121 49.82 -16.82 -28.01
N GLY A 122 49.88 -16.86 -29.34
CA GLY A 122 48.69 -17.03 -30.17
C GLY A 122 48.97 -16.94 -31.66
N VAL A 123 47.91 -17.09 -32.45
CA VAL A 123 47.93 -17.08 -33.92
C VAL A 123 47.19 -15.85 -34.44
N ILE A 124 47.71 -15.21 -35.48
CA ILE A 124 47.09 -14.02 -36.06
C ILE A 124 45.83 -14.39 -36.84
N ASN A 125 44.73 -13.75 -36.44
CA ASN A 125 43.39 -13.91 -37.01
C ASN A 125 43.15 -12.96 -38.19
N GLU A 126 43.41 -11.69 -37.98
CA GLU A 126 43.04 -10.61 -38.89
C GLU A 126 44.13 -9.55 -38.92
N ILE A 127 44.26 -8.87 -40.05
CA ILE A 127 45.20 -7.75 -40.23
C ILE A 127 44.50 -6.60 -40.95
N SER A 128 44.69 -5.39 -40.45
CA SER A 128 44.24 -4.14 -41.04
C SER A 128 45.28 -3.05 -40.83
N GLY A 129 46.12 -2.81 -41.85
CA GLY A 129 47.25 -1.89 -41.77
C GLY A 129 48.24 -2.30 -40.68
N ASP A 130 48.51 -1.39 -39.74
CA ASP A 130 49.37 -1.62 -38.58
C ASP A 130 48.65 -2.35 -37.42
N SER A 131 47.37 -2.71 -37.57
CA SER A 131 46.59 -3.42 -36.54
C SER A 131 46.36 -4.87 -36.90
N PHE A 132 46.41 -5.76 -35.90
CA PHE A 132 46.21 -7.20 -36.06
C PHE A 132 45.49 -7.80 -34.85
N THR A 133 44.68 -8.83 -35.09
CA THR A 133 43.94 -9.56 -34.05
C THR A 133 44.63 -10.89 -33.77
N VAL A 134 44.85 -11.20 -32.49
CA VAL A 134 45.51 -12.43 -32.03
C VAL A 134 44.47 -13.34 -31.39
N CYS A 135 44.37 -14.59 -31.87
CA CYS A 135 43.62 -15.66 -31.20
C CYS A 135 44.56 -16.39 -30.24
N PHE A 136 44.25 -16.37 -28.94
CA PHE A 136 45.05 -16.99 -27.88
C PHE A 136 44.67 -18.45 -27.62
N HIS A 137 43.39 -18.79 -27.80
CA HIS A 137 42.87 -20.14 -27.61
C HIS A 137 41.47 -20.26 -28.23
N GLY A 138 41.12 -21.45 -28.74
CA GLY A 138 39.76 -21.82 -29.12
C GLY A 138 39.54 -21.95 -30.63
N TYR A 139 38.29 -22.15 -31.02
CA TYR A 139 37.89 -22.42 -32.40
C TYR A 139 38.16 -21.25 -33.34
N PHE A 140 38.78 -21.55 -34.46
CA PHE A 140 39.27 -20.62 -35.45
C PHE A 140 39.02 -21.15 -36.87
N ASN A 141 38.61 -20.28 -37.79
CA ASN A 141 38.33 -20.64 -39.19
C ASN A 141 39.15 -19.77 -40.16
N PHE A 142 39.95 -20.40 -41.02
CA PHE A 142 40.83 -19.77 -42.02
C PHE A 142 40.18 -19.59 -43.40
N SER A 143 38.85 -19.65 -43.56
CA SER A 143 38.17 -19.61 -44.87
C SER A 143 38.47 -18.38 -45.74
N GLY A 144 39.06 -17.32 -45.17
CA GLY A 144 39.53 -16.12 -45.88
C GLY A 144 41.04 -16.02 -46.14
N SER A 145 41.86 -17.03 -45.77
CA SER A 145 43.33 -17.01 -45.91
C SER A 145 43.90 -18.38 -46.30
N THR A 146 44.94 -18.42 -47.15
CA THR A 146 45.67 -19.66 -47.47
C THR A 146 46.86 -19.83 -46.54
N ILE A 147 46.71 -20.66 -45.51
CA ILE A 147 47.83 -21.15 -44.71
C ILE A 147 48.22 -22.53 -45.24
N ASN A 148 49.51 -22.68 -45.51
CA ASN A 148 50.07 -23.95 -45.94
C ASN A 148 50.95 -24.52 -44.83
N ASP A 149 50.94 -25.85 -44.73
CA ASP A 149 51.93 -26.59 -43.97
C ASP A 149 53.30 -26.40 -44.60
N VAL A 150 54.28 -25.91 -43.83
CA VAL A 150 55.64 -25.68 -44.33
C VAL A 150 56.28 -26.97 -44.84
N ALA A 151 55.97 -28.13 -44.24
CA ALA A 151 56.58 -29.41 -44.63
C ALA A 151 56.09 -29.92 -45.99
N THR A 152 54.85 -29.62 -46.36
CA THR A 152 54.23 -30.15 -47.60
C THR A 152 53.97 -29.09 -48.65
N GLY A 153 53.96 -27.80 -48.27
CA GLY A 153 53.60 -26.67 -49.13
C GLY A 153 52.12 -26.66 -49.53
N LEU A 154 51.31 -27.56 -48.97
CA LEU A 154 49.88 -27.73 -49.26
C LEU A 154 49.02 -27.07 -48.18
N PRO A 155 47.73 -26.79 -48.47
CA PRO A 155 46.79 -26.33 -47.46
C PRO A 155 46.68 -27.31 -46.28
N LEU A 156 46.24 -26.80 -45.13
CA LEU A 156 46.06 -27.62 -43.94
C LEU A 156 45.11 -28.79 -44.21
N THR A 157 45.51 -29.98 -43.74
CA THR A 157 44.70 -31.21 -43.76
C THR A 157 43.86 -31.32 -42.49
N ALA A 158 42.64 -31.85 -42.59
CA ALA A 158 41.76 -32.11 -41.45
C ALA A 158 42.36 -33.13 -40.45
N ASP A 159 41.87 -33.11 -39.21
CA ASP A 159 42.23 -34.06 -38.14
C ASP A 159 43.74 -34.17 -37.86
N THR A 160 44.48 -33.07 -38.04
CA THR A 160 45.95 -33.04 -37.92
C THR A 160 46.40 -32.02 -36.88
N VAL A 161 47.40 -32.38 -36.07
CA VAL A 161 48.06 -31.45 -35.14
C VAL A 161 49.18 -30.73 -35.88
N TYR A 162 49.21 -29.41 -35.80
CA TYR A 162 50.27 -28.58 -36.36
C TYR A 162 51.11 -27.96 -35.25
N TYR A 163 52.42 -28.09 -35.44
CA TYR A 163 53.47 -27.62 -34.55
C TYR A 163 54.07 -26.33 -35.09
N LEU A 164 54.63 -25.49 -34.22
CA LEU A 164 55.47 -24.37 -34.63
C LEU A 164 56.70 -24.90 -35.39
N ASP A 165 57.00 -24.34 -36.55
CA ASP A 165 58.14 -24.80 -37.35
C ASP A 165 59.49 -24.45 -36.69
N THR A 166 60.49 -25.29 -36.94
CA THR A 166 61.83 -25.16 -36.36
C THR A 166 62.78 -24.28 -37.17
N ASN A 167 62.43 -23.94 -38.43
CA ASN A 167 63.31 -23.24 -39.36
C ASN A 167 62.70 -21.92 -39.87
N GLU A 168 61.37 -21.83 -39.98
CA GLU A 168 60.64 -20.66 -40.46
C GLU A 168 59.83 -20.01 -39.34
N ALA A 169 60.21 -18.78 -38.97
CA ALA A 169 59.53 -18.05 -37.89
C ALA A 169 58.06 -17.74 -38.22
N GLY A 170 57.18 -18.01 -37.26
CA GLY A 170 55.75 -17.77 -37.33
C GLY A 170 54.96 -18.82 -38.09
N ARG A 171 55.62 -19.81 -38.71
CA ARG A 171 54.97 -20.78 -39.59
C ARG A 171 54.68 -22.10 -38.88
N LEU A 172 53.77 -22.88 -39.45
CA LEU A 172 53.25 -24.11 -38.86
C LEU A 172 53.58 -25.32 -39.73
N THR A 173 53.87 -26.45 -39.10
CA THR A 173 54.14 -27.72 -39.77
C THR A 173 53.38 -28.90 -39.16
N SER A 174 52.95 -29.85 -39.98
CA SER A 174 52.33 -31.10 -39.53
C SER A 174 53.33 -32.10 -38.92
N THR A 175 54.64 -31.87 -39.10
CA THR A 175 55.69 -32.76 -38.63
C THR A 175 56.19 -32.31 -37.26
N ALA A 176 55.94 -33.11 -36.22
CA ALA A 176 56.46 -32.84 -34.88
C ALA A 176 58.00 -32.74 -34.89
N PRO A 177 58.60 -31.76 -34.17
CA PRO A 177 60.05 -31.64 -34.08
C PRO A 177 60.70 -32.89 -33.47
N THR A 178 61.71 -33.43 -34.14
CA THR A 178 62.46 -34.62 -33.67
C THR A 178 63.94 -34.34 -33.40
N ALA A 179 64.43 -33.16 -33.78
CA ALA A 179 65.81 -32.77 -33.57
C ALA A 179 66.10 -32.45 -32.10
N LEU A 180 67.27 -32.87 -31.60
CA LEU A 180 67.72 -32.53 -30.26
C LEU A 180 67.76 -31.01 -30.09
N ASN A 181 67.26 -30.52 -28.95
CA ASN A 181 67.15 -29.08 -28.65
C ASN A 181 66.17 -28.33 -29.59
N SER A 182 65.21 -29.02 -30.19
CA SER A 182 63.97 -28.38 -30.65
C SER A 182 62.95 -28.37 -29.52
N ILE A 183 61.98 -27.48 -29.58
CA ILE A 183 60.85 -27.48 -28.64
C ILE A 183 59.64 -28.05 -29.35
N ASP A 184 58.95 -28.99 -28.71
CA ASP A 184 57.69 -29.53 -29.21
C ASP A 184 56.54 -28.60 -28.79
N LYS A 185 55.98 -27.86 -29.75
CA LYS A 185 54.97 -26.80 -29.55
C LYS A 185 53.78 -27.00 -30.50
N PRO A 186 52.78 -27.80 -30.13
CA PRO A 186 51.52 -27.86 -30.86
C PRO A 186 50.76 -26.54 -30.71
N MET A 187 50.38 -25.92 -31.84
CA MET A 187 49.70 -24.62 -31.89
C MET A 187 48.27 -24.73 -32.43
N LEU A 188 47.99 -25.68 -33.32
CA LEU A 188 46.67 -25.91 -33.90
C LEU A 188 46.30 -27.40 -33.90
N VAL A 189 45.02 -27.68 -33.73
CA VAL A 189 44.40 -28.96 -34.08
C VAL A 189 43.32 -28.70 -35.12
N THR A 190 43.50 -29.18 -36.35
CA THR A 190 42.51 -28.96 -37.42
C THR A 190 41.32 -29.90 -37.29
N LEU A 191 40.12 -29.37 -37.47
CA LEU A 191 38.85 -30.12 -37.56
C LEU A 191 38.45 -30.33 -39.03
N THR A 192 38.76 -29.37 -39.90
CA THR A 192 38.63 -29.46 -41.35
C THR A 192 39.85 -28.82 -42.02
N ALA A 193 39.87 -28.70 -43.34
CA ALA A 193 40.95 -27.98 -44.03
C ALA A 193 40.99 -26.47 -43.71
N THR A 194 39.91 -25.93 -43.14
CA THR A 194 39.79 -24.50 -42.79
C THR A 194 39.46 -24.26 -41.32
N ASP A 195 38.87 -25.24 -40.63
CA ASP A 195 38.51 -25.14 -39.22
C ASP A 195 39.59 -25.75 -38.33
N CYS A 196 39.93 -25.08 -37.24
CA CYS A 196 40.87 -25.59 -36.26
C CYS A 196 40.56 -25.07 -34.85
N ILE A 197 41.21 -25.67 -33.87
CA ILE A 197 41.25 -25.18 -32.50
C ILE A 197 42.68 -24.69 -32.24
N VAL A 198 42.82 -23.41 -31.92
CA VAL A 198 44.06 -22.83 -31.42
C VAL A 198 44.25 -23.34 -30.00
N VAL A 199 45.38 -24.00 -29.77
CA VAL A 199 45.77 -24.51 -28.46
C VAL A 199 47.08 -23.87 -28.04
N ASN A 200 47.21 -23.54 -26.76
CA ASN A 200 48.46 -23.02 -26.22
C ASN A 200 48.94 -23.97 -25.11
N TYR A 201 50.01 -24.70 -25.38
CA TYR A 201 50.64 -25.63 -24.45
C TYR A 201 52.03 -25.14 -24.07
N ARG A 202 52.42 -25.39 -22.81
CA ARG A 202 53.84 -25.28 -22.43
C ARG A 202 54.63 -26.36 -23.17
N GLY A 203 55.35 -25.97 -24.20
CA GLY A 203 56.17 -26.90 -24.97
C GLY A 203 57.22 -27.61 -24.14
N ALA A 204 57.49 -28.85 -24.54
CA ALA A 204 58.52 -29.69 -23.96
C ALA A 204 59.76 -29.62 -24.85
N GLN A 205 60.93 -29.36 -24.27
CA GLN A 205 62.17 -29.51 -25.00
C GLN A 205 62.34 -30.98 -25.40
N ILE A 206 62.65 -31.24 -26.67
CA ILE A 206 63.15 -32.53 -27.13
C ILE A 206 64.58 -32.66 -26.59
N VAL A 207 64.65 -33.10 -25.34
CA VAL A 207 65.87 -33.56 -24.68
C VAL A 207 65.97 -35.05 -24.94
N THR A 208 67.17 -35.54 -25.23
CA THR A 208 67.41 -36.98 -25.22
C THR A 208 67.20 -37.48 -23.79
N THR A 209 66.15 -38.27 -23.53
CA THR A 209 66.16 -39.21 -22.40
C THR A 209 67.36 -40.10 -22.64
N GLY A 210 68.38 -39.95 -21.79
CA GLY A 210 69.74 -40.42 -22.03
C GLY A 210 69.81 -41.67 -22.91
N THR A 211 70.28 -41.49 -24.13
CA THR A 211 70.95 -42.57 -24.86
C THR A 211 72.17 -42.90 -24.01
N THR A 212 72.02 -43.84 -23.08
CA THR A 212 73.15 -44.66 -22.71
C THR A 212 73.58 -45.33 -24.00
N THR A 213 74.78 -44.98 -24.47
CA THR A 213 75.55 -45.86 -25.34
C THR A 213 75.30 -47.27 -24.89
N GLY A 214 74.62 -48.06 -25.72
CA GLY A 214 74.33 -49.44 -25.41
C GLY A 214 75.61 -50.10 -24.94
N LEU A 215 75.61 -50.58 -23.69
CA LEU A 215 76.56 -51.61 -23.33
C LEU A 215 76.16 -52.79 -24.21
N THR A 216 76.95 -53.07 -25.23
CA THR A 216 76.77 -54.29 -26.02
C THR A 216 77.05 -55.46 -25.08
N VAL A 217 76.02 -55.97 -24.41
CA VAL A 217 76.07 -57.32 -23.84
C VAL A 217 75.94 -58.24 -25.04
N SER A 218 77.08 -58.64 -25.60
CA SER A 218 77.12 -59.63 -26.67
C SER A 218 76.56 -60.95 -26.12
N TRP A 219 75.36 -61.32 -26.56
CA TRP A 219 74.71 -62.61 -26.29
C TRP A 219 75.36 -63.76 -27.08
N ASN A 220 76.67 -63.70 -27.32
CA ASN A 220 77.37 -64.83 -27.89
C ASN A 220 77.79 -65.78 -26.77
N ASN A 221 76.83 -66.64 -26.42
CA ASN A 221 77.07 -68.04 -26.11
C ASN A 221 77.94 -68.34 -24.88
N VAL A 222 77.41 -68.20 -23.66
CA VAL A 222 77.89 -69.03 -22.53
C VAL A 222 76.78 -69.31 -21.52
N ILE A 223 76.18 -70.50 -21.60
CA ILE A 223 75.57 -71.15 -20.45
C ILE A 223 76.69 -71.37 -19.41
N GLY A 224 76.54 -70.81 -18.20
CA GLY A 224 77.33 -71.21 -17.04
C GLY A 224 78.56 -70.38 -16.66
N LYS A 225 78.66 -69.07 -16.99
CA LYS A 225 79.67 -68.18 -16.38
C LYS A 225 79.08 -66.86 -15.84
N PRO A 226 79.55 -66.37 -14.66
CA PRO A 226 79.05 -65.16 -14.05
C PRO A 226 79.53 -63.89 -14.77
N ILE A 227 78.68 -62.86 -14.76
CA ILE A 227 78.95 -61.53 -15.31
C ILE A 227 80.04 -60.86 -14.47
N LEU A 228 81.21 -60.63 -15.07
CA LEU A 228 82.37 -60.04 -14.40
C LEU A 228 82.35 -58.50 -14.54
N LEU A 229 82.05 -57.80 -13.46
CA LEU A 229 82.20 -56.34 -13.34
C LEU A 229 83.59 -56.05 -12.76
N THR A 230 84.51 -55.49 -13.54
CA THR A 230 85.89 -55.23 -13.09
C THR A 230 86.12 -53.74 -12.84
N GLY A 231 86.48 -53.38 -11.60
CA GLY A 231 86.97 -52.05 -11.24
C GLY A 231 86.45 -51.56 -9.88
N GLY A 232 87.22 -51.80 -8.81
CA GLY A 232 87.01 -51.19 -7.49
C GLY A 232 86.39 -52.13 -6.46
N THR A 233 87.20 -52.53 -5.47
CA THR A 233 86.92 -53.44 -4.35
C THR A 233 85.92 -52.92 -3.30
N THR A 234 84.97 -52.06 -3.66
CA THR A 234 83.91 -51.59 -2.75
C THR A 234 82.69 -51.16 -3.57
N ILE A 235 81.69 -52.04 -3.67
CA ILE A 235 80.34 -51.63 -4.07
C ILE A 235 79.75 -50.88 -2.88
N VAL A 236 79.73 -49.55 -2.97
CA VAL A 236 79.01 -48.69 -2.02
C VAL A 236 77.52 -48.79 -2.36
N ASN A 237 76.74 -49.01 -1.30
CA ASN A 237 75.29 -49.23 -1.25
C ASN A 237 74.46 -48.47 -2.31
N ILE A 238 73.61 -49.18 -3.06
CA ILE A 238 72.53 -48.55 -3.85
C ILE A 238 71.33 -48.37 -2.92
N GLY A 239 71.32 -47.25 -2.19
CA GLY A 239 70.24 -46.85 -1.29
C GLY A 239 70.64 -46.74 0.18
N SER A 240 69.73 -46.22 1.02
CA SER A 240 69.94 -46.03 2.45
C SER A 240 69.47 -47.25 3.25
N GLY A 241 70.35 -48.24 3.44
CA GLY A 241 70.09 -49.38 4.32
C GLY A 241 71.22 -50.42 4.31
N THR A 242 71.75 -50.80 5.46
CA THR A 242 72.89 -51.72 5.58
C THR A 242 72.45 -53.16 5.24
N GLY A 243 72.91 -53.74 4.11
CA GLY A 243 72.92 -55.21 3.94
C GLY A 243 72.19 -55.89 2.75
N VAL A 244 71.92 -55.21 1.63
CA VAL A 244 71.14 -55.77 0.49
C VAL A 244 71.76 -57.04 -0.16
N TYR A 245 73.09 -57.20 -0.14
CA TYR A 245 73.79 -58.38 -0.66
C TYR A 245 74.60 -59.10 0.41
N ALA A 246 74.60 -60.44 0.40
CA ALA A 246 75.32 -61.35 1.29
C ALA A 246 76.24 -62.31 0.52
N GLY A 247 77.30 -62.79 1.18
CA GLY A 247 78.14 -63.86 0.66
C GLY A 247 78.80 -63.49 -0.67
N ILE A 248 79.45 -62.32 -0.73
CA ILE A 248 80.09 -61.82 -1.96
C ILE A 248 81.33 -62.66 -2.24
N SER A 249 81.29 -63.50 -3.28
CA SER A 249 82.46 -64.10 -3.91
C SER A 249 82.53 -63.70 -5.38
N ALA A 250 83.68 -63.91 -6.04
CA ALA A 250 83.86 -63.63 -7.46
C ALA A 250 82.88 -64.38 -8.39
N ALA A 251 82.11 -65.37 -7.88
CA ALA A 251 81.20 -66.17 -8.67
C ALA A 251 79.75 -66.28 -8.13
N THR A 252 79.46 -65.79 -6.92
CA THR A 252 78.13 -65.91 -6.32
C THR A 252 77.80 -64.68 -5.48
N HIS A 253 76.62 -64.10 -5.73
CA HIS A 253 76.01 -63.07 -4.88
C HIS A 253 74.64 -63.57 -4.42
N THR A 254 74.35 -63.50 -3.11
CA THR A 254 73.01 -63.80 -2.59
C THR A 254 72.29 -62.51 -2.20
N MET A 255 71.09 -62.29 -2.75
CA MET A 255 70.22 -61.19 -2.35
C MET A 255 69.62 -61.50 -0.98
N ARG A 256 69.79 -60.62 0.01
CA ARG A 256 69.44 -60.93 1.40
C ARG A 256 67.99 -60.63 1.74
N SER A 257 67.41 -59.58 1.17
CA SER A 257 65.99 -59.25 1.33
C SER A 257 65.56 -58.19 0.33
N ILE A 258 64.36 -58.33 -0.23
CA ILE A 258 63.62 -57.23 -0.85
C ILE A 258 62.50 -56.89 0.12
N ALA A 259 62.53 -55.68 0.69
CA ALA A 259 61.47 -55.19 1.56
C ALA A 259 60.51 -54.32 0.73
N ALA A 260 59.24 -54.72 0.69
CA ALA A 260 58.18 -53.96 0.06
C ALA A 260 57.58 -52.94 1.05
N GLY A 261 57.20 -51.75 0.54
CA GLY A 261 56.40 -50.78 1.28
C GLY A 261 54.94 -51.21 1.43
N PRO A 262 54.11 -50.47 2.19
CA PRO A 262 52.69 -50.80 2.38
C PRO A 262 51.96 -50.99 1.04
N GLY A 263 51.22 -52.09 0.89
CA GLY A 263 50.39 -52.38 -0.31
C GLY A 263 51.08 -53.17 -1.44
N MET A 264 52.34 -53.58 -1.26
CA MET A 264 53.14 -54.38 -2.19
C MET A 264 53.44 -55.76 -1.57
N PHE A 265 53.25 -56.84 -2.34
CA PHE A 265 53.63 -58.19 -1.92
C PHE A 265 54.84 -58.67 -2.72
N VAL A 266 55.81 -59.27 -2.02
CA VAL A 266 56.96 -59.94 -2.64
C VAL A 266 56.74 -61.44 -2.46
N THR A 267 56.47 -62.13 -3.56
CA THR A 267 56.26 -63.59 -3.53
C THR A 267 57.33 -64.25 -4.38
N GLN A 268 58.06 -65.20 -3.80
CA GLN A 268 59.02 -66.02 -4.52
C GLN A 268 58.32 -67.26 -5.07
N SER A 269 58.46 -67.52 -6.36
CA SER A 269 58.01 -68.75 -7.02
C SER A 269 59.19 -69.34 -7.79
N GLY A 270 59.80 -70.40 -7.23
CA GLY A 270 61.04 -70.96 -7.73
C GLY A 270 62.17 -69.91 -7.79
N ASP A 271 62.78 -69.75 -8.96
CA ASP A 271 63.87 -68.81 -9.21
C ASP A 271 63.39 -67.39 -9.57
N THR A 272 62.07 -67.14 -9.56
CA THR A 272 61.49 -65.85 -9.93
C THR A 272 60.95 -65.11 -8.70
N ILE A 273 61.33 -63.84 -8.55
CA ILE A 273 60.71 -62.92 -7.57
C ILE A 273 59.63 -62.12 -8.29
N VAL A 274 58.38 -62.30 -7.89
CA VAL A 274 57.24 -61.54 -8.42
C VAL A 274 56.93 -60.39 -7.45
N LEU A 275 56.99 -59.17 -7.98
CA LEU A 275 56.58 -57.96 -7.29
C LEU A 275 55.17 -57.61 -7.76
N SER A 276 54.18 -57.94 -6.93
CA SER A 276 52.78 -57.64 -7.21
C SER A 276 52.40 -56.38 -6.44
N ALA A 277 52.14 -55.28 -7.15
CA ALA A 277 51.32 -54.21 -6.60
C ALA A 277 49.91 -54.78 -6.41
N SER A 278 49.25 -54.52 -5.27
CA SER A 278 47.81 -54.80 -5.24
C SER A 278 47.17 -53.89 -6.29
N THR A 279 46.78 -54.44 -7.44
CA THR A 279 45.95 -53.75 -8.42
C THR A 279 44.50 -53.68 -7.92
N ALA A 280 44.31 -53.54 -6.61
CA ALA A 280 43.01 -53.29 -6.03
C ALA A 280 42.64 -51.84 -6.39
N THR A 281 42.06 -51.70 -7.57
CA THR A 281 41.19 -50.60 -7.93
C THR A 281 40.00 -50.63 -6.95
N GLY A 282 40.22 -50.12 -5.73
CA GLY A 282 39.29 -50.20 -4.59
C GLY A 282 39.25 -51.61 -3.97
N GLY A 283 39.62 -51.74 -2.70
CA GLY A 283 39.44 -53.01 -1.96
C GLY A 283 38.01 -53.52 -2.11
N GLN A 284 37.84 -54.79 -2.45
CA GLN A 284 36.54 -55.46 -2.41
C GLN A 284 36.10 -55.60 -0.94
N ILE A 285 34.79 -55.64 -0.71
CA ILE A 285 34.26 -55.95 0.62
C ILE A 285 34.68 -57.38 1.01
N GLY A 286 35.14 -57.56 2.24
CA GLY A 286 35.64 -58.87 2.73
C GLY A 286 34.52 -59.91 2.87
N VAL A 287 34.90 -61.18 2.99
CA VAL A 287 33.96 -62.31 3.14
C VAL A 287 33.11 -62.13 4.42
N PRO A 288 31.78 -62.27 4.35
CA PRO A 288 30.90 -62.15 5.52
C PRO A 288 31.16 -63.27 6.55
N ASP A 289 30.90 -62.99 7.82
CA ASP A 289 31.12 -63.95 8.92
C ASP A 289 30.26 -65.23 8.78
N ASP A 290 29.11 -65.14 8.11
CA ASP A 290 28.22 -66.26 7.81
C ASP A 290 28.45 -66.88 6.41
N GLY A 291 29.41 -66.34 5.65
CA GLY A 291 29.82 -66.81 4.33
C GLY A 291 28.90 -66.41 3.17
N THR A 292 27.86 -65.59 3.36
CA THR A 292 26.93 -65.20 2.29
C THR A 292 26.53 -63.72 2.35
N TYR A 293 26.19 -63.12 1.20
CA TYR A 293 25.67 -61.74 1.12
C TYR A 293 24.16 -61.69 0.83
N LEU A 294 23.47 -62.84 0.80
CA LEU A 294 22.07 -62.96 0.35
C LEU A 294 21.04 -62.45 1.37
N ASP A 295 21.44 -62.21 2.61
CA ASP A 295 20.58 -61.76 3.71
C ASP A 295 20.56 -60.22 3.87
N GLY A 296 21.43 -59.50 3.14
CA GLY A 296 21.53 -58.05 3.18
C GLY A 296 20.46 -57.30 2.35
N LEU A 297 20.21 -56.03 2.71
CA LEU A 297 19.29 -55.13 1.99
C LEU A 297 19.73 -54.86 0.54
N PHE A 298 21.03 -54.97 0.25
CA PHE A 298 21.61 -54.73 -1.07
C PHE A 298 22.20 -56.02 -1.63
N PRO A 299 22.15 -56.24 -2.96
CA PRO A 299 22.65 -57.45 -3.60
C PRO A 299 24.18 -57.42 -3.74
N PHE A 300 24.88 -57.37 -2.61
CA PHE A 300 26.33 -57.40 -2.61
C PHE A 300 26.85 -58.78 -3.02
N THR A 301 28.04 -58.79 -3.62
CA THR A 301 28.75 -60.02 -3.99
C THR A 301 30.19 -59.90 -3.54
N SER A 302 30.93 -61.00 -3.55
CA SER A 302 32.37 -61.00 -3.28
C SER A 302 33.17 -60.10 -4.24
N GLY A 303 32.59 -59.70 -5.38
CA GLY A 303 33.19 -58.77 -6.33
C GLY A 303 32.92 -57.27 -6.04
N THR A 304 32.03 -56.94 -5.11
CA THR A 304 31.63 -55.55 -4.82
C THR A 304 32.77 -54.77 -4.16
N THR A 305 33.10 -53.59 -4.68
CA THR A 305 34.13 -52.71 -4.08
C THR A 305 33.58 -51.98 -2.85
N VAL A 306 34.46 -51.58 -1.92
CA VAL A 306 34.07 -50.78 -0.75
C VAL A 306 33.34 -49.50 -1.16
N ALA A 307 33.78 -48.82 -2.23
CA ALA A 307 33.11 -47.63 -2.73
C ALA A 307 31.66 -47.93 -3.20
N ASN A 308 31.47 -49.01 -3.96
CA ASN A 308 30.16 -49.42 -4.46
C ASN A 308 29.25 -50.02 -3.38
N ALA A 309 29.82 -50.48 -2.25
CA ALA A 309 29.04 -50.92 -1.09
C ALA A 309 28.61 -49.74 -0.21
N ILE A 310 29.51 -48.78 0.03
CA ILE A 310 29.24 -47.62 0.89
C ILE A 310 28.25 -46.66 0.24
N ASP A 311 28.29 -46.46 -1.08
CA ASP A 311 27.38 -45.55 -1.76
C ASP A 311 25.87 -45.89 -1.56
N PRO A 312 25.37 -47.09 -1.87
CA PRO A 312 23.97 -47.44 -1.64
C PRO A 312 23.61 -47.48 -0.15
N ILE A 313 24.52 -47.89 0.74
CA ILE A 313 24.32 -47.81 2.19
C ILE A 313 24.09 -46.36 2.61
N ASN A 314 24.91 -45.43 2.13
CA ASN A 314 24.76 -44.01 2.43
C ASN A 314 23.44 -43.45 1.87
N GLN A 315 22.95 -43.94 0.72
CA GLN A 315 21.64 -43.56 0.20
C GLN A 315 20.50 -44.01 1.13
N VAL A 316 20.56 -45.24 1.67
CA VAL A 316 19.55 -45.71 2.65
C VAL A 316 19.67 -44.99 3.98
N LEU A 317 20.89 -44.76 4.50
CA LEU A 317 21.09 -43.95 5.70
C LEU A 317 20.58 -42.52 5.53
N LYS A 318 20.74 -41.93 4.34
CA LYS A 318 20.16 -40.63 3.99
C LYS A 318 18.63 -40.68 3.91
N ALA A 319 18.05 -41.77 3.42
CA ALA A 319 16.60 -41.96 3.36
C ALA A 319 15.97 -42.19 4.75
N LEU A 320 16.71 -42.80 5.68
CA LEU A 320 16.30 -43.03 7.07
C LEU A 320 16.58 -41.83 7.97
N ALA A 321 17.50 -40.95 7.58
CA ALA A 321 17.83 -39.76 8.36
C ALA A 321 16.62 -38.82 8.46
N PRO A 322 16.36 -38.24 9.65
CA PRO A 322 15.33 -37.22 9.80
C PRO A 322 15.67 -35.98 8.96
N ALA A 323 14.65 -35.24 8.51
CA ALA A 323 14.87 -34.01 7.75
C ALA A 323 15.59 -32.94 8.59
N GLU A 324 16.61 -32.31 8.03
CA GLU A 324 17.26 -31.14 8.62
C GLU A 324 16.30 -29.94 8.59
N ALA A 325 16.38 -29.07 9.61
CA ALA A 325 15.65 -27.80 9.58
C ALA A 325 16.16 -26.91 8.42
N PRO A 326 15.29 -26.18 7.71
CA PRO A 326 15.70 -25.33 6.59
C PRO A 326 16.70 -24.26 7.00
N SER A 327 17.46 -23.74 6.04
CA SER A 327 18.32 -22.57 6.28
C SER A 327 17.50 -21.32 6.63
N LEU A 328 18.11 -20.39 7.36
CA LEU A 328 17.51 -19.06 7.58
C LEU A 328 17.41 -18.32 6.23
N THR A 329 16.18 -18.09 5.78
CA THR A 329 15.86 -17.50 4.45
C THR A 329 14.80 -16.42 4.53
N ASN A 330 14.02 -16.36 5.61
CA ASN A 330 12.94 -15.38 5.74
C ASN A 330 12.88 -14.75 7.13
N ILE A 331 12.32 -13.55 7.18
CA ILE A 331 11.79 -12.90 8.38
C ILE A 331 10.40 -12.33 8.05
N ASN A 332 9.49 -12.37 9.01
CA ASN A 332 8.31 -11.52 9.01
C ASN A 332 8.52 -10.34 9.95
N SER A 333 7.47 -9.52 10.09
CA SER A 333 7.41 -8.44 11.06
C SER A 333 6.30 -8.63 12.08
N SER A 334 6.46 -7.99 13.23
CA SER A 334 5.44 -7.73 14.23
C SER A 334 5.50 -6.26 14.62
N GLY A 335 4.34 -5.68 14.92
CA GLY A 335 4.16 -4.25 15.15
C GLY A 335 2.81 -3.79 14.64
N THR A 336 2.40 -2.57 15.01
CA THR A 336 1.20 -1.94 14.48
C THR A 336 1.60 -0.96 13.39
N PHE A 337 1.36 -1.34 12.15
CA PHE A 337 1.67 -0.54 10.98
C PHE A 337 0.42 0.06 10.38
N PHE A 338 0.56 1.27 9.84
CA PHE A 338 -0.53 2.06 9.30
C PHE A 338 -0.28 2.38 7.83
N ASN A 339 -1.36 2.67 7.10
CA ASN A 339 -1.29 3.11 5.71
C ASN A 339 -1.48 4.62 5.65
N GLY A 340 -0.76 5.29 4.76
CA GLY A 340 -0.86 6.73 4.57
C GLY A 340 -0.17 7.20 3.30
N LYS A 341 -0.07 8.52 3.15
CA LYS A 341 0.74 9.18 2.14
C LYS A 341 1.95 9.85 2.78
N LEU A 342 3.01 10.03 1.99
CA LEU A 342 4.23 10.69 2.42
C LEU A 342 4.23 12.17 2.04
N SER A 343 4.73 13.01 2.95
CA SER A 343 4.93 14.45 2.69
C SER A 343 6.34 14.76 2.19
N PHE A 344 7.15 13.72 1.98
CA PHE A 344 8.53 13.81 1.51
C PHE A 344 8.79 12.78 0.40
N GLY A 345 9.85 13.01 -0.36
CA GLY A 345 10.39 12.05 -1.32
C GLY A 345 11.48 12.66 -2.18
N SER A 346 11.83 11.98 -3.27
CA SER A 346 12.88 12.45 -4.20
C SER A 346 12.58 13.82 -4.81
N THR A 347 11.30 14.14 -5.05
CA THR A 347 10.89 15.43 -5.61
C THR A 347 11.02 16.55 -4.59
N LEU A 348 10.64 16.30 -3.33
CA LEU A 348 10.74 17.27 -2.26
C LEU A 348 11.09 16.57 -0.94
N GLY A 349 12.33 16.76 -0.47
CA GLY A 349 12.80 16.18 0.78
C GLY A 349 12.45 17.05 1.98
N ILE A 350 12.19 16.42 3.12
CA ILE A 350 12.07 17.08 4.42
C ILE A 350 13.38 16.90 5.19
N SER A 351 13.89 17.97 5.81
CA SER A 351 15.13 17.90 6.59
C SER A 351 15.00 16.91 7.75
N GLY A 352 15.98 16.02 7.88
CA GLY A 352 15.99 14.97 8.91
C GLY A 352 15.17 13.73 8.58
N TYR A 353 14.47 13.67 7.44
CA TYR A 353 13.76 12.47 6.96
C TYR A 353 14.51 11.82 5.79
N VAL A 354 14.61 10.49 5.84
CA VAL A 354 15.20 9.69 4.76
C VAL A 354 14.12 9.32 3.75
N ASN A 355 14.34 9.66 2.49
CA ASN A 355 13.41 9.36 1.40
C ASN A 355 13.30 7.85 1.14
N VAL A 356 12.09 7.39 0.80
CA VAL A 356 11.84 6.00 0.43
C VAL A 356 12.51 5.68 -0.90
N SER A 357 13.46 4.75 -0.87
CA SER A 357 14.25 4.32 -2.04
C SER A 357 14.01 2.85 -2.38
N THR A 358 14.73 2.34 -3.36
CA THR A 358 14.66 0.93 -3.79
C THR A 358 15.59 -0.01 -3.03
N ALA A 359 16.26 0.46 -1.96
CA ALA A 359 17.31 -0.29 -1.27
C ALA A 359 16.87 -1.66 -0.69
N ALA A 360 15.56 -1.81 -0.40
CA ALA A 360 14.97 -3.06 0.10
C ALA A 360 14.17 -3.84 -0.96
N GLY A 361 14.27 -3.45 -2.24
CA GLY A 361 13.70 -4.14 -3.38
C GLY A 361 12.28 -3.72 -3.77
N ASN A 362 11.58 -2.91 -2.97
CA ASN A 362 10.31 -2.31 -3.37
C ASN A 362 10.52 -1.02 -4.17
N SER A 363 9.50 -0.59 -4.91
CA SER A 363 9.53 0.68 -5.64
C SER A 363 9.66 1.87 -4.69
N ALA A 364 10.45 2.88 -5.07
CA ALA A 364 10.51 4.15 -4.37
C ALA A 364 9.11 4.80 -4.28
N VAL A 365 8.86 5.56 -3.21
CA VAL A 365 7.62 6.32 -3.01
C VAL A 365 8.00 7.77 -2.81
N ASP A 366 7.44 8.63 -3.65
CA ASP A 366 7.67 10.08 -3.59
C ASP A 366 6.56 10.79 -2.79
N ILE A 367 6.69 12.11 -2.62
CA ILE A 367 5.67 12.98 -2.03
C ILE A 367 4.29 12.74 -2.66
N ASN A 368 3.23 12.78 -1.84
CA ASN A 368 1.85 12.42 -2.15
C ASN A 368 1.62 10.93 -2.50
N GLY A 369 2.69 10.14 -2.61
CA GLY A 369 2.62 8.71 -2.88
C GLY A 369 2.06 7.91 -1.70
N ASN A 370 1.25 6.90 -2.01
CA ASN A 370 0.71 5.98 -1.00
C ASN A 370 1.80 5.04 -0.49
N TYR A 371 2.03 5.06 0.82
CA TYR A 371 2.84 4.07 1.53
C TYR A 371 1.92 3.11 2.28
N THR A 372 1.57 2.03 1.58
CA THR A 372 0.61 1.02 2.05
C THR A 372 1.33 -0.30 2.30
N ALA A 373 0.96 -0.98 3.38
CA ALA A 373 1.45 -2.32 3.71
C ALA A 373 1.15 -3.31 2.58
N SER A 374 2.19 -3.96 2.05
CA SER A 374 2.08 -4.97 1.01
C SER A 374 3.38 -5.79 0.94
N GLY A 375 3.28 -7.12 1.05
CA GLY A 375 4.44 -8.01 1.00
C GLY A 375 5.48 -7.68 2.07
N THR A 376 6.67 -7.25 1.64
CA THR A 376 7.79 -6.87 2.53
C THR A 376 7.74 -5.40 2.98
N ARG A 377 6.85 -4.58 2.40
CA ARG A 377 6.55 -3.23 2.87
C ARG A 377 5.55 -3.30 4.00
N LEU A 378 5.95 -2.86 5.18
CA LEU A 378 5.17 -3.03 6.40
C LEU A 378 4.17 -1.90 6.63
N GLY A 379 4.50 -0.68 6.20
CA GLY A 379 3.69 0.54 6.41
C GLY A 379 4.38 1.59 7.28
N ILE A 380 3.60 2.52 7.81
CA ILE A 380 4.04 3.62 8.68
C ILE A 380 3.94 3.20 10.15
N ILE A 381 4.93 3.54 10.97
CA ILE A 381 4.97 3.20 12.40
C ILE A 381 5.65 4.30 13.21
N ASN A 382 5.30 4.42 14.50
CA ASN A 382 5.91 5.35 15.45
C ASN A 382 6.47 4.67 16.72
N THR A 383 6.52 3.34 16.72
CA THR A 383 6.98 2.49 17.82
C THR A 383 8.01 1.46 17.33
N LEU A 384 8.30 0.44 18.14
CA LEU A 384 9.26 -0.61 17.83
C LEU A 384 8.79 -1.51 16.67
N VAL A 385 9.74 -2.08 15.94
CA VAL A 385 9.51 -3.10 14.91
C VAL A 385 10.12 -4.41 15.37
N GLY A 386 9.33 -5.47 15.48
CA GLY A 386 9.81 -6.80 15.80
C GLY A 386 9.57 -7.80 14.68
N GLY A 387 9.81 -9.09 14.94
CA GLY A 387 9.45 -10.17 14.04
C GLY A 387 10.04 -11.52 14.46
N THR A 388 9.68 -12.55 13.70
CA THR A 388 10.09 -13.94 13.90
C THR A 388 10.99 -14.40 12.76
N LEU A 389 12.08 -15.07 13.10
CA LEU A 389 13.01 -15.66 12.12
C LEU A 389 12.38 -16.87 11.45
N ASN A 390 12.61 -17.06 10.16
CA ASN A 390 12.10 -18.18 9.36
C ASN A 390 10.59 -18.40 9.52
N SER A 391 9.82 -17.32 9.66
CA SER A 391 8.40 -17.37 10.02
C SER A 391 7.52 -18.22 9.08
N ASN A 392 7.97 -18.46 7.86
CA ASN A 392 7.32 -19.30 6.86
C ASN A 392 7.59 -20.81 7.02
N VAL A 393 8.55 -21.20 7.86
CA VAL A 393 8.88 -22.61 8.12
C VAL A 393 7.84 -23.21 9.03
N VAL A 394 7.17 -24.26 8.54
CA VAL A 394 6.23 -25.07 9.31
C VAL A 394 6.94 -26.34 9.77
N GLY A 395 6.91 -26.59 11.07
CA GLY A 395 7.49 -27.77 11.71
C GLY A 395 6.42 -28.75 12.21
N ASN A 396 6.81 -30.00 12.49
CA ASN A 396 5.90 -31.03 13.00
C ASN A 396 6.63 -32.06 13.89
N ILE A 397 6.99 -31.65 15.11
CA ILE A 397 7.77 -32.49 16.06
C ILE A 397 7.12 -33.87 16.34
N GLY A 398 5.79 -34.00 16.16
CA GLY A 398 5.05 -35.24 16.43
C GLY A 398 4.65 -36.06 15.20
N GLY A 399 4.93 -35.59 13.99
CA GLY A 399 4.53 -36.25 12.75
C GLY A 399 5.71 -36.80 11.94
N PRO A 400 5.45 -37.70 10.98
CA PRO A 400 6.50 -38.29 10.17
C PRO A 400 7.17 -37.23 9.28
N GLY A 401 8.51 -37.18 9.32
CA GLY A 401 9.33 -36.50 8.30
C GLY A 401 9.74 -35.05 8.55
N ILE A 402 9.17 -34.32 9.52
CA ILE A 402 9.51 -32.90 9.81
C ILE A 402 9.80 -32.67 11.31
N PRO A 403 10.97 -33.08 11.82
CA PRO A 403 11.26 -33.22 13.24
C PRO A 403 11.78 -31.93 13.91
N TYR A 404 11.21 -30.79 13.56
CA TYR A 404 11.56 -29.47 14.11
C TYR A 404 10.30 -28.62 14.33
N GLU A 405 10.46 -27.48 15.03
CA GLU A 405 9.37 -26.54 15.34
C GLU A 405 9.05 -25.62 14.16
N ASN A 406 7.88 -24.96 14.22
CA ASN A 406 7.62 -23.80 13.38
C ASN A 406 8.72 -22.75 13.59
N ALA A 407 9.05 -21.99 12.54
CA ALA A 407 10.09 -20.97 12.56
C ALA A 407 11.51 -21.49 12.86
N ALA A 408 11.75 -22.79 12.71
CA ALA A 408 13.07 -23.37 12.89
C ALA A 408 14.04 -22.93 11.78
N PHE A 409 15.31 -22.76 12.15
CA PHE A 409 16.42 -22.70 11.20
C PHE A 409 17.55 -23.66 11.60
N GLY A 410 18.10 -24.35 10.61
CA GLY A 410 19.18 -25.33 10.78
C GLY A 410 20.57 -24.71 10.89
N LYS A 411 21.57 -25.54 11.24
CA LYS A 411 22.97 -25.12 11.47
C LYS A 411 23.08 -23.98 12.49
N ALA A 412 22.15 -23.95 13.44
CA ALA A 412 21.95 -22.87 14.40
C ALA A 412 22.96 -22.87 15.56
N ASN A 413 24.03 -23.64 15.43
CA ASN A 413 25.19 -23.72 16.32
C ASN A 413 26.49 -23.23 15.64
N LEU A 414 26.42 -22.81 14.36
CA LEU A 414 27.58 -22.39 13.58
C LEU A 414 27.58 -20.88 13.36
N GLY A 415 28.73 -20.25 13.60
CA GLY A 415 29.01 -18.86 13.26
C GLY A 415 28.19 -17.86 14.06
N PHE A 416 27.53 -16.90 13.40
CA PHE A 416 26.75 -15.85 14.05
C PHE A 416 25.55 -15.38 13.20
N LEU A 417 24.54 -14.81 13.86
CA LEU A 417 23.50 -14.02 13.21
C LEU A 417 23.87 -12.54 13.22
N ARG A 418 23.74 -11.87 12.08
CA ARG A 418 23.96 -10.44 11.92
C ARG A 418 22.66 -9.72 11.61
N VAL A 419 22.32 -8.73 12.40
CA VAL A 419 21.24 -7.79 12.09
C VAL A 419 21.81 -6.68 11.23
N SER A 420 21.27 -6.49 10.02
CA SER A 420 21.59 -5.35 9.18
C SER A 420 20.39 -4.42 9.09
N LEU A 421 20.57 -3.17 9.52
CA LEU A 421 19.55 -2.11 9.52
C LEU A 421 20.08 -0.96 8.67
N ASN A 422 19.29 -0.52 7.68
CA ASN A 422 19.61 0.61 6.80
C ASN A 422 20.98 0.47 6.10
N GLY A 423 21.36 -0.76 5.74
CA GLY A 423 22.64 -1.06 5.08
C GLY A 423 23.84 -1.21 6.02
N PHE A 424 23.71 -0.85 7.30
CA PHE A 424 24.77 -0.99 8.30
C PHE A 424 24.60 -2.27 9.13
N THR A 425 25.70 -2.74 9.72
CA THR A 425 25.66 -3.83 10.70
C THR A 425 25.29 -3.25 12.05
N LEU A 426 24.16 -3.67 12.60
CA LEU A 426 23.68 -3.22 13.91
C LEU A 426 24.26 -4.08 15.05
N ALA A 427 24.21 -5.40 14.90
CA ALA A 427 24.76 -6.33 15.90
C ALA A 427 25.03 -7.71 15.32
N ASP A 428 25.99 -8.41 15.94
CA ASP A 428 26.25 -9.83 15.76
C ASP A 428 25.89 -10.61 17.03
N LEU A 429 25.23 -11.75 16.86
CA LEU A 429 24.95 -12.71 17.92
C LEU A 429 25.67 -14.01 17.60
N SER A 430 26.73 -14.32 18.36
CA SER A 430 27.50 -15.55 18.20
C SER A 430 26.65 -16.78 18.51
N LEU A 431 26.71 -17.77 17.63
CA LEU A 431 26.08 -19.09 17.80
C LEU A 431 27.11 -20.16 18.19
N SER A 432 28.36 -20.02 17.71
CA SER A 432 29.46 -20.94 18.01
C SER A 432 29.72 -21.08 19.50
N GLY A 433 29.71 -22.31 20.01
CA GLY A 433 29.98 -22.62 21.42
C GLY A 433 28.81 -22.34 22.38
N THR A 434 27.63 -21.97 21.88
CA THR A 434 26.45 -21.70 22.71
C THR A 434 25.46 -22.87 22.65
N THR A 435 25.05 -23.40 23.79
CA THR A 435 24.07 -24.52 23.87
C THR A 435 22.72 -24.09 24.46
N GLY A 436 22.73 -23.19 25.44
CA GLY A 436 21.54 -22.59 26.05
C GLY A 436 20.88 -21.50 25.20
N VAL A 437 19.81 -20.90 25.75
CA VAL A 437 19.19 -19.67 25.21
C VAL A 437 20.27 -18.61 25.01
N THR A 438 20.24 -17.91 23.88
CA THR A 438 21.22 -16.86 23.57
C THR A 438 20.51 -15.65 23.00
N SER A 439 20.91 -14.45 23.42
CA SER A 439 20.27 -13.20 23.02
C SER A 439 21.25 -12.04 23.08
N ASN A 440 20.89 -10.95 22.41
CA ASN A 440 21.46 -9.63 22.59
C ASN A 440 20.33 -8.59 22.66
N ALA A 441 20.64 -7.30 22.55
CA ALA A 441 19.64 -6.23 22.62
C ALA A 441 18.56 -6.29 21.52
N TYR A 442 18.81 -7.01 20.41
CA TYR A 442 17.96 -6.99 19.22
C TYR A 442 17.52 -8.38 18.74
N LEU A 443 18.13 -9.45 19.24
CA LEU A 443 17.85 -10.84 18.87
C LEU A 443 17.64 -11.69 20.12
N SER A 444 16.68 -12.60 20.05
CA SER A 444 16.44 -13.61 21.09
C SER A 444 16.24 -14.98 20.45
N LEU A 445 17.07 -15.96 20.82
CA LEU A 445 17.04 -17.31 20.25
C LEU A 445 16.80 -18.36 21.34
N SER A 446 15.98 -19.37 21.03
CA SER A 446 15.80 -20.56 21.87
C SER A 446 17.12 -21.28 22.10
N ALA A 447 17.23 -22.13 23.13
CA ALA A 447 18.35 -23.08 23.25
C ALA A 447 18.49 -23.97 22.00
N ILE A 448 19.66 -24.60 21.81
CA ILE A 448 19.84 -25.61 20.77
C ILE A 448 18.84 -26.73 20.99
N LYS A 449 18.15 -27.12 19.92
CA LYS A 449 17.31 -28.31 19.87
C LYS A 449 17.90 -29.30 18.88
N ILE A 450 17.88 -30.57 19.25
CA ILE A 450 18.36 -31.68 18.43
C ILE A 450 17.16 -32.27 17.69
N VAL A 451 17.35 -32.51 16.39
CA VAL A 451 16.39 -33.23 15.56
C VAL A 451 16.28 -34.68 16.05
N LYS A 452 15.07 -35.24 16.01
CA LYS A 452 14.81 -36.63 16.45
C LYS A 452 14.31 -37.48 15.29
N PHE A 453 14.62 -38.77 15.32
CA PHE A 453 13.95 -39.76 14.48
C PHE A 453 12.48 -39.91 14.90
N ASN A 454 11.63 -40.51 14.05
CA ASN A 454 10.21 -40.71 14.33
C ASN A 454 9.94 -41.55 15.60
N ASN A 455 10.89 -42.37 16.02
CA ASN A 455 10.83 -43.15 17.27
C ASN A 455 11.25 -42.35 18.52
N GLY A 456 11.58 -41.06 18.36
CA GLY A 456 12.00 -40.15 19.43
C GLY A 456 13.49 -40.15 19.76
N THR A 457 14.31 -41.00 19.14
CA THR A 457 15.76 -41.02 19.41
C THR A 457 16.44 -39.76 18.83
N PRO A 458 17.38 -39.12 19.55
CA PRO A 458 18.12 -37.96 19.03
C PRO A 458 18.99 -38.30 17.81
N PHE A 459 19.10 -37.35 16.88
CA PHE A 459 20.05 -37.36 15.76
C PHE A 459 20.93 -36.10 15.84
N ASP A 460 22.03 -36.21 16.59
CA ASP A 460 22.87 -35.07 17.00
C ASP A 460 23.53 -34.31 15.85
N ALA A 461 23.58 -34.90 14.65
CA ALA A 461 24.13 -34.26 13.46
C ALA A 461 23.28 -33.07 12.98
N PHE A 462 21.97 -33.06 13.26
CA PHE A 462 21.07 -31.97 12.88
C PHE A 462 20.52 -31.24 14.10
N VAL A 463 20.80 -29.93 14.15
CA VAL A 463 20.36 -29.05 15.22
C VAL A 463 19.68 -27.81 14.67
N TYR A 464 18.75 -27.27 15.44
CA TYR A 464 18.01 -26.06 15.09
C TYR A 464 17.75 -25.17 16.29
N ARG A 465 17.40 -23.91 16.00
CA ARG A 465 16.86 -22.93 16.96
C ARG A 465 15.64 -22.25 16.34
N THR A 466 14.82 -21.62 17.17
CA THR A 466 13.83 -20.62 16.78
C THR A 466 14.25 -19.27 17.36
N GLY A 467 13.74 -18.17 16.81
CA GLY A 467 14.13 -16.86 17.30
C GLY A 467 13.27 -15.70 16.83
N THR A 468 13.45 -14.56 17.50
CA THR A 468 12.80 -13.30 17.19
C THR A 468 13.81 -12.16 17.13
N TYR A 469 13.41 -11.06 16.51
CA TYR A 469 14.15 -9.81 16.52
C TYR A 469 13.27 -8.66 16.99
N SER A 470 13.89 -7.59 17.53
CA SER A 470 13.22 -6.37 17.96
C SER A 470 14.14 -5.16 17.76
N ILE A 471 13.64 -4.15 17.07
CA ILE A 471 14.34 -2.89 16.79
C ILE A 471 13.59 -1.76 17.52
N PRO A 472 14.19 -1.15 18.54
CA PRO A 472 13.60 0.01 19.21
C PRO A 472 13.61 1.24 18.29
N ALA A 473 12.62 2.09 18.48
CA ALA A 473 12.43 3.33 17.71
C ALA A 473 13.66 4.24 17.67
N ALA A 474 14.45 4.29 18.75
CA ALA A 474 15.65 5.13 18.87
C ALA A 474 16.78 4.78 17.87
N LEU A 475 16.71 3.62 17.21
CA LEU A 475 17.69 3.19 16.20
C LEU A 475 17.19 3.37 14.76
N MET A 476 15.94 3.79 14.59
CA MET A 476 15.34 4.01 13.29
C MET A 476 15.67 5.41 12.81
N ASN A 477 15.91 5.55 11.51
CA ASN A 477 15.93 6.86 10.87
C ASN A 477 14.50 7.39 10.81
N ASN A 478 14.27 8.70 10.96
CA ASN A 478 12.99 9.26 10.56
C ASN A 478 12.83 9.08 9.04
N GLY A 479 11.64 8.68 8.59
CA GLY A 479 11.40 8.27 7.21
C GLY A 479 11.75 6.80 6.95
N PHE A 480 12.42 6.53 5.83
CA PHE A 480 12.61 5.18 5.32
C PHE A 480 13.60 4.34 6.13
N ASN A 481 13.18 3.12 6.46
CA ASN A 481 14.01 2.11 7.11
C ASN A 481 13.83 0.73 6.46
N TYR A 482 14.86 -0.08 6.52
CA TYR A 482 14.81 -1.47 6.09
C TYR A 482 15.78 -2.36 6.85
N LEU A 483 15.41 -3.63 7.00
CA LEU A 483 16.18 -4.61 7.77
C LEU A 483 16.22 -5.96 7.07
N ARG A 484 17.34 -6.68 7.23
CA ARG A 484 17.46 -8.11 6.99
C ARG A 484 18.38 -8.75 8.03
N ILE A 485 18.32 -10.07 8.15
CA ILE A 485 19.19 -10.85 9.02
C ILE A 485 20.04 -11.79 8.16
N LEU A 486 21.32 -11.89 8.50
CA LEU A 486 22.27 -12.75 7.82
C LEU A 486 22.74 -13.84 8.77
N HIS A 487 22.81 -15.08 8.30
CA HIS A 487 23.40 -16.20 9.04
C HIS A 487 24.74 -16.54 8.43
N ASN A 488 25.82 -16.05 9.05
CA ASN A 488 27.17 -16.37 8.65
C ASN A 488 27.60 -17.68 9.31
N ARG A 489 28.00 -18.66 8.51
CA ARG A 489 28.41 -20.02 8.93
C ARG A 489 29.88 -20.28 8.58
N GLY A 490 30.73 -19.25 8.55
CA GLY A 490 32.11 -19.33 8.08
C GLY A 490 32.20 -19.03 6.59
N ALA A 491 32.41 -20.08 5.77
CA ALA A 491 32.60 -19.91 4.31
C ALA A 491 31.31 -19.57 3.54
N THR A 492 30.13 -19.72 4.15
CA THR A 492 28.84 -19.38 3.52
C THR A 492 28.02 -18.45 4.40
N THR A 493 27.30 -17.52 3.78
CA THR A 493 26.35 -16.64 4.46
C THR A 493 24.97 -16.80 3.83
N GLY A 494 23.99 -17.20 4.64
CA GLY A 494 22.58 -17.12 4.26
C GLY A 494 22.03 -15.72 4.51
N VAL A 495 21.13 -15.25 3.66
CA VAL A 495 20.48 -13.94 3.81
C VAL A 495 18.97 -14.12 3.82
N THR A 496 18.28 -13.35 4.65
CA THR A 496 16.82 -13.29 4.63
C THR A 496 16.33 -12.30 3.58
N ASN A 497 15.01 -12.31 3.30
CA ASN A 497 14.37 -11.16 2.66
C ASN A 497 14.58 -9.87 3.48
N TYR A 498 14.39 -8.73 2.81
CA TYR A 498 14.19 -7.46 3.49
C TYR A 498 12.77 -7.34 4.00
N VAL A 499 12.62 -6.53 5.06
CA VAL A 499 11.37 -5.84 5.40
C VAL A 499 11.66 -4.35 5.47
N GLU A 500 10.70 -3.51 5.08
CA GLU A 500 10.86 -2.05 5.05
C GLU A 500 9.65 -1.32 5.64
N TRP A 501 9.88 -0.15 6.21
CA TRP A 501 8.83 0.68 6.81
C TRP A 501 9.21 2.16 6.77
N VAL A 502 8.23 3.02 7.03
CA VAL A 502 8.44 4.44 7.33
C VAL A 502 8.26 4.65 8.82
N TYR A 503 9.28 5.18 9.48
CA TYR A 503 9.22 5.58 10.88
C TYR A 503 8.91 7.08 10.97
N ASP A 504 7.84 7.43 11.67
CA ASP A 504 7.49 8.81 11.98
C ASP A 504 7.40 8.97 13.50
N ALA A 505 8.35 9.72 14.08
CA ALA A 505 8.38 9.95 15.51
C ALA A 505 7.22 10.88 15.89
N ALA A 506 6.32 10.41 16.74
CA ALA A 506 5.28 11.22 17.35
C ALA A 506 5.91 12.30 18.25
N LEU A 507 6.29 13.45 17.69
CA LEU A 507 6.85 14.57 18.44
C LEU A 507 5.73 15.56 18.78
N SER A 508 5.78 16.16 19.98
CA SER A 508 4.77 17.16 20.38
C SER A 508 4.72 18.37 19.43
N ALA A 509 5.82 18.68 18.74
CA ALA A 509 5.88 19.74 17.73
C ALA A 509 5.26 19.36 16.37
N SER A 510 4.98 18.06 16.12
CA SER A 510 4.28 17.56 14.93
C SER A 510 2.81 17.23 15.20
N THR A 511 2.30 17.48 16.41
CA THR A 511 0.90 17.21 16.73
C THR A 511 -0.04 18.05 15.89
N LEU A 512 -1.02 17.39 15.26
CA LEU A 512 -2.13 18.02 14.56
C LEU A 512 -2.90 18.93 15.53
N THR A 513 -3.06 20.20 15.16
CA THR A 513 -3.78 21.19 15.99
C THR A 513 -4.84 21.92 15.18
N VAL A 514 -5.80 22.50 15.86
CA VAL A 514 -6.91 23.25 15.27
C VAL A 514 -7.13 24.57 15.98
N SER A 515 -7.51 25.60 15.23
CA SER A 515 -7.92 26.91 15.72
C SER A 515 -8.99 27.50 14.81
N GLY A 516 -9.55 28.66 15.19
CA GLY A 516 -10.47 29.42 14.33
C GLY A 516 -11.78 28.68 13.99
N THR A 517 -12.23 27.76 14.85
CA THR A 517 -13.49 27.03 14.61
C THR A 517 -14.69 27.96 14.70
N SER A 518 -15.52 27.98 13.67
CA SER A 518 -16.78 28.76 13.66
C SER A 518 -17.87 28.03 12.89
N LEU A 519 -19.13 28.32 13.23
CA LEU A 519 -20.31 27.82 12.54
C LEU A 519 -21.20 28.99 12.20
N SER A 520 -21.26 29.35 10.92
CA SER A 520 -22.01 30.50 10.41
C SER A 520 -23.24 30.03 9.64
N PRO A 521 -24.46 30.27 10.15
CA PRO A 521 -25.68 29.94 9.42
C PRO A 521 -25.93 30.92 8.26
N SER A 522 -26.53 30.41 7.20
CA SER A 522 -27.06 31.14 6.06
C SER A 522 -28.51 30.70 5.85
N MET A 523 -29.45 31.53 6.30
CA MET A 523 -30.87 31.20 6.32
C MET A 523 -31.58 31.67 5.05
N ALA A 524 -32.65 30.97 4.67
CA ALA A 524 -33.43 31.26 3.47
C ALA A 524 -34.93 30.99 3.65
N GLY A 525 -35.70 31.52 2.71
CA GLY A 525 -37.16 31.43 2.71
C GLY A 525 -37.82 32.22 3.84
N THR A 526 -39.14 32.37 3.75
CA THR A 526 -39.94 33.09 4.73
C THR A 526 -41.31 32.44 4.88
N LYS A 527 -41.74 32.23 6.12
CA LYS A 527 -43.11 31.88 6.51
C LYS A 527 -43.52 32.84 7.63
N ASN A 528 -44.73 33.38 7.56
CA ASN A 528 -45.28 34.24 8.61
C ASN A 528 -46.38 33.51 9.37
N ILE A 529 -46.33 33.57 10.69
CA ILE A 529 -47.39 33.07 11.57
C ILE A 529 -47.55 34.08 12.69
N SER A 530 -48.77 34.62 12.88
CA SER A 530 -49.08 35.57 13.96
C SER A 530 -48.11 36.77 13.99
N GLY A 531 -47.73 37.28 12.82
CA GLY A 531 -46.78 38.39 12.62
C GLY A 531 -45.31 38.04 12.81
N VAL A 532 -44.97 36.84 13.29
CA VAL A 532 -43.60 36.37 13.45
C VAL A 532 -43.10 35.80 12.13
N LYS A 533 -41.92 36.23 11.69
CA LYS A 533 -41.26 35.80 10.46
C LYS A 533 -40.25 34.71 10.74
N TYR A 534 -40.44 33.57 10.10
CA TYR A 534 -39.58 32.39 10.21
C TYR A 534 -38.84 32.12 8.90
N HIS A 535 -37.61 31.64 8.99
CA HIS A 535 -36.94 30.98 7.88
C HIS A 535 -37.55 29.60 7.62
N THR A 536 -37.57 29.17 6.35
CA THR A 536 -38.08 27.84 5.97
C THR A 536 -36.99 26.86 5.55
N SER A 537 -35.78 27.36 5.30
CA SER A 537 -34.60 26.54 5.01
C SER A 537 -33.32 27.28 5.40
N GLY A 538 -32.19 26.60 5.30
CA GLY A 538 -30.89 27.21 5.49
C GLY A 538 -29.75 26.20 5.36
N THR A 539 -28.54 26.73 5.29
CA THR A 539 -27.29 25.97 5.40
C THR A 539 -26.47 26.54 6.54
N ALA A 540 -25.54 25.77 7.07
CA ALA A 540 -24.54 26.24 8.00
C ALA A 540 -23.15 25.95 7.45
N THR A 541 -22.31 26.98 7.40
CA THR A 541 -20.92 26.86 7.00
C THR A 541 -20.06 26.71 8.24
N TYR A 542 -19.47 25.52 8.40
CA TYR A 542 -18.44 25.27 9.39
C TYR A 542 -17.08 25.66 8.82
N VAL A 543 -16.26 26.37 9.58
CA VAL A 543 -14.87 26.70 9.23
C VAL A 543 -13.93 26.29 10.36
N ALA A 544 -12.75 25.76 10.01
CA ALA A 544 -11.66 25.52 10.94
C ALA A 544 -10.30 25.65 10.25
N THR A 545 -9.28 26.10 10.98
CA THR A 545 -7.88 26.17 10.52
C THR A 545 -7.05 25.13 11.25
N TYR A 546 -6.49 24.20 10.50
CA TYR A 546 -5.62 23.14 11.00
C TYR A 546 -4.16 23.42 10.71
N SER A 547 -3.28 23.04 11.64
CA SER A 547 -1.83 23.04 11.45
C SER A 547 -1.29 21.62 11.60
N ASN A 548 -0.18 21.31 10.93
CA ASN A 548 0.46 19.99 10.94
C ASN A 548 -0.41 18.85 10.37
N VAL A 549 -1.40 19.14 9.52
CA VAL A 549 -2.22 18.11 8.84
C VAL A 549 -1.35 17.17 8.00
N TYR A 550 -0.32 17.74 7.37
CA TYR A 550 0.57 17.05 6.46
C TYR A 550 1.97 16.84 7.03
N LYS A 551 2.17 17.03 8.34
CA LYS A 551 3.51 16.98 8.91
C LYS A 551 4.09 15.57 8.75
N ASN A 552 5.10 15.42 7.88
CA ASN A 552 5.83 14.18 7.53
C ASN A 552 5.01 13.10 6.80
N VAL A 553 3.86 12.71 7.33
CA VAL A 553 2.93 11.73 6.73
C VAL A 553 1.49 12.22 6.89
N PHE A 554 0.57 11.73 6.05
CA PHE A 554 -0.84 12.16 6.10
C PHE A 554 -1.81 11.08 5.63
N SER A 555 -3.08 11.22 6.01
CA SER A 555 -4.07 10.16 5.77
C SER A 555 -4.37 10.00 4.28
N ASN A 556 -4.38 8.74 3.83
CA ASN A 556 -4.85 8.35 2.50
C ASN A 556 -6.34 7.92 2.50
N SER A 557 -7.05 8.12 3.62
CA SER A 557 -8.45 7.72 3.75
C SER A 557 -9.38 8.56 2.86
N SER A 558 -10.40 7.91 2.29
CA SER A 558 -11.49 8.59 1.58
C SER A 558 -12.35 9.47 2.49
N THR A 559 -12.29 9.24 3.80
CA THR A 559 -13.00 9.97 4.86
C THR A 559 -12.04 10.67 5.82
N ALA A 560 -10.86 11.07 5.34
CA ALA A 560 -9.83 11.74 6.15
C ALA A 560 -10.34 13.01 6.86
N ILE A 561 -11.33 13.70 6.28
CA ILE A 561 -12.00 14.86 6.88
C ILE A 561 -13.48 14.51 7.08
N SER A 562 -13.99 14.62 8.30
CA SER A 562 -15.40 14.30 8.59
C SER A 562 -16.05 15.26 9.61
N PHE A 563 -17.38 15.20 9.69
CA PHE A 563 -18.20 15.99 10.62
C PHE A 563 -19.10 15.05 11.45
N PRO A 564 -18.54 14.43 12.50
CA PRO A 564 -19.21 13.33 13.19
C PRO A 564 -20.42 13.79 14.01
N THR A 565 -20.35 14.96 14.65
CA THR A 565 -21.49 15.56 15.34
C THR A 565 -22.28 16.45 14.38
N ARG A 566 -23.60 16.25 14.32
CA ARG A 566 -24.53 17.07 13.53
C ARG A 566 -25.88 17.19 14.23
N ILE A 567 -26.12 18.29 14.93
CA ILE A 567 -27.42 18.61 15.54
C ILE A 567 -28.17 19.54 14.59
N ASN A 568 -29.36 19.14 14.16
CA ASN A 568 -30.20 19.84 13.17
C ASN A 568 -29.51 20.09 11.81
N LEU A 569 -28.43 19.35 11.52
CA LEU A 569 -27.66 19.45 10.29
C LEU A 569 -27.66 18.11 9.55
N GLY A 570 -27.76 18.17 8.23
CA GLY A 570 -27.62 17.04 7.32
C GLY A 570 -26.17 16.74 6.97
N ALA A 571 -25.97 15.74 6.12
CA ALA A 571 -24.65 15.44 5.57
C ALA A 571 -24.09 16.64 4.80
N MET A 572 -22.79 16.86 4.92
CA MET A 572 -22.08 17.91 4.18
C MET A 572 -22.32 17.75 2.68
N THR A 573 -22.64 18.85 2.01
CA THR A 573 -22.87 18.88 0.56
C THR A 573 -21.65 19.37 -0.21
N LEU A 574 -20.92 20.33 0.35
CA LEU A 574 -19.73 20.95 -0.26
C LEU A 574 -18.66 21.22 0.80
N MET A 575 -17.40 21.08 0.41
CA MET A 575 -16.19 21.37 1.17
C MET A 575 -15.19 22.13 0.32
N ASN A 576 -14.57 23.13 0.93
CA ASN A 576 -13.34 23.74 0.48
C ASN A 576 -12.23 23.34 1.44
N VAL A 577 -11.11 22.86 0.90
CA VAL A 577 -9.86 22.63 1.64
C VAL A 577 -8.79 23.44 0.94
N THR A 578 -8.28 24.45 1.65
CA THR A 578 -7.39 25.46 1.06
C THR A 578 -6.15 25.69 1.91
N GLY A 579 -5.02 26.01 1.29
CA GLY A 579 -3.79 26.31 2.00
C GLY A 579 -2.60 26.48 1.06
N ALA A 580 -1.62 27.29 1.46
CA ALA A 580 -0.47 27.62 0.62
C ALA A 580 0.46 26.43 0.30
N GLY A 581 0.30 25.29 1.00
CA GLY A 581 1.09 24.07 0.79
C GLY A 581 0.34 22.96 0.05
N ILE A 582 -0.90 23.18 -0.40
CA ILE A 582 -1.70 22.13 -1.03
C ILE A 582 -2.29 22.59 -2.36
N ASN A 583 -2.62 21.63 -3.21
CA ASN A 583 -3.48 21.89 -4.36
C ASN A 583 -4.91 22.08 -3.85
N ASP A 584 -5.33 23.34 -3.72
CA ASP A 584 -6.64 23.71 -3.20
C ASP A 584 -7.77 22.89 -3.84
N ARG A 585 -8.65 22.37 -2.98
CA ARG A 585 -9.87 21.68 -3.41
C ARG A 585 -11.07 22.54 -3.06
N LEU A 586 -11.74 23.06 -4.08
CA LEU A 586 -12.90 23.93 -3.93
C LEU A 586 -14.19 23.23 -4.37
N THR A 587 -15.29 23.56 -3.69
CA THR A 587 -16.66 23.15 -4.07
C THR A 587 -16.82 21.65 -4.29
N SER A 588 -16.23 20.83 -3.44
CA SER A 588 -16.18 19.37 -3.59
C SER A 588 -16.93 18.66 -2.47
N SER A 589 -17.57 17.53 -2.78
CA SER A 589 -18.12 16.64 -1.75
C SER A 589 -17.08 15.65 -1.19
N LEU A 590 -15.85 15.66 -1.73
CA LEU A 590 -14.79 14.76 -1.29
C LEU A 590 -14.33 15.08 0.13
N GLN A 591 -14.08 14.01 0.88
CA GLN A 591 -13.62 14.03 2.27
C GLN A 591 -12.17 13.57 2.42
N THR A 592 -11.44 13.39 1.32
CA THR A 592 -10.00 13.10 1.33
C THR A 592 -9.19 14.34 1.73
N LEU A 593 -7.91 14.17 2.06
CA LEU A 593 -6.96 15.27 2.05
C LEU A 593 -6.49 15.56 0.61
N PRO A 594 -6.44 16.82 0.13
CA PRO A 594 -5.80 17.17 -1.14
C PRO A 594 -4.31 16.79 -1.16
N ASP A 595 -3.72 16.72 -2.36
CA ASP A 595 -2.28 16.48 -2.49
C ASP A 595 -1.49 17.77 -2.19
N LEU A 596 -0.31 17.63 -1.58
CA LEU A 596 0.64 18.71 -1.36
C LEU A 596 1.09 19.32 -2.69
N ASP A 597 1.23 20.64 -2.71
CA ASP A 597 1.81 21.37 -3.83
C ASP A 597 3.34 21.22 -3.79
N THR A 598 3.90 20.48 -4.74
CA THR A 598 5.34 20.20 -4.81
C THR A 598 6.17 21.40 -5.23
N SER A 599 5.54 22.48 -5.70
CA SER A 599 6.20 23.75 -6.02
C SER A 599 6.25 24.73 -4.85
N ALA A 600 5.46 24.49 -3.80
CA ALA A 600 5.43 25.32 -2.61
C ALA A 600 6.63 25.05 -1.69
N LEU A 601 7.05 26.08 -0.94
CA LEU A 601 8.16 25.96 0.02
C LEU A 601 7.65 25.30 1.32
N ASN A 602 8.25 24.17 1.70
CA ASN A 602 7.90 23.39 2.89
C ASN A 602 6.37 23.19 3.02
N PRO A 603 5.73 22.58 2.00
CA PRO A 603 4.27 22.48 1.92
C PRO A 603 3.66 21.75 3.12
N GLU A 604 4.40 20.81 3.71
CA GLU A 604 4.00 19.99 4.85
C GLU A 604 3.81 20.80 6.15
N ASN A 605 4.43 21.98 6.23
CA ASN A 605 4.37 22.86 7.40
C ASN A 605 3.29 23.93 7.29
N GLN A 606 2.63 24.04 6.14
CA GLN A 606 1.63 25.06 5.91
C GLN A 606 0.30 24.71 6.59
N ILE A 607 -0.44 25.75 6.96
CA ILE A 607 -1.79 25.60 7.51
C ILE A 607 -2.79 25.18 6.43
N VAL A 608 -3.87 24.54 6.86
CA VAL A 608 -4.98 24.11 6.01
C VAL A 608 -6.28 24.66 6.57
N ASN A 609 -7.03 25.39 5.76
CA ASN A 609 -8.35 25.88 6.09
C ASN A 609 -9.40 24.95 5.50
N ILE A 610 -10.28 24.44 6.35
CA ILE A 610 -11.41 23.61 5.97
C ILE A 610 -12.68 24.46 6.15
N SER A 611 -13.46 24.58 5.08
CA SER A 611 -14.80 25.17 5.11
C SER A 611 -15.80 24.18 4.54
N ALA A 612 -16.87 23.88 5.25
CA ALA A 612 -17.86 22.87 4.86
C ALA A 612 -19.28 23.42 4.98
N SER A 613 -20.09 23.19 3.97
CA SER A 613 -21.51 23.53 3.94
C SER A 613 -22.34 22.33 4.37
N LEU A 614 -23.08 22.47 5.46
CA LEU A 614 -24.00 21.48 5.99
C LEU A 614 -25.43 22.02 5.88
N PRO A 615 -26.35 21.37 5.15
CA PRO A 615 -27.73 21.81 5.06
C PRO A 615 -28.44 21.62 6.39
N ILE A 616 -29.36 22.52 6.74
CA ILE A 616 -30.27 22.29 7.87
C ILE A 616 -31.29 21.25 7.42
N ASN A 617 -31.35 20.11 8.11
CA ASN A 617 -32.27 19.02 7.79
C ASN A 617 -33.49 18.96 8.72
N SER A 618 -33.53 19.83 9.74
CA SER A 618 -34.70 19.97 10.61
C SER A 618 -35.76 20.85 9.97
N THR A 619 -37.02 20.55 10.21
CA THR A 619 -38.15 21.42 9.85
C THR A 619 -38.35 22.56 10.85
N LYS A 620 -37.68 22.54 12.01
CA LYS A 620 -37.75 23.63 13.01
C LYS A 620 -36.45 23.84 13.79
N VAL A 621 -36.10 25.10 14.07
CA VAL A 621 -35.02 25.52 14.98
C VAL A 621 -35.43 26.88 15.58
N LEU A 622 -36.05 26.92 16.77
CA LEU A 622 -36.87 28.05 17.26
C LEU A 622 -36.47 28.62 18.63
N GLY A 623 -35.18 28.72 18.96
CA GLY A 623 -34.79 29.32 20.26
C GLY A 623 -33.29 29.42 20.52
N ASN A 624 -32.93 29.72 21.78
CA ASN A 624 -31.55 29.83 22.28
C ASN A 624 -31.39 29.24 23.71
N VAL A 625 -32.07 28.14 24.02
CA VAL A 625 -32.02 27.53 25.37
C VAL A 625 -31.61 26.06 25.27
N GLY A 626 -30.50 25.70 25.91
CA GLY A 626 -29.97 24.34 25.89
C GLY A 626 -29.71 23.84 24.47
N SER A 627 -30.23 22.66 24.14
CA SER A 627 -30.20 22.09 22.79
C SER A 627 -31.34 22.59 21.88
N THR A 628 -32.33 23.29 22.44
CA THR A 628 -33.44 23.87 21.68
C THR A 628 -32.96 25.10 20.92
N GLY A 629 -33.12 25.06 19.60
CA GLY A 629 -32.72 26.16 18.74
C GLY A 629 -31.21 26.27 18.52
N GLN A 630 -30.51 25.13 18.57
CA GLN A 630 -29.08 25.05 18.28
C GLN A 630 -28.83 24.33 16.96
N LEU A 631 -27.88 24.85 16.18
CA LEU A 631 -27.14 24.09 15.16
C LEU A 631 -25.77 23.75 15.75
N SER A 632 -25.33 22.51 15.61
CA SER A 632 -24.05 22.07 16.19
C SER A 632 -23.32 21.10 15.28
N THR A 633 -22.02 21.33 15.11
CA THR A 633 -21.14 20.38 14.44
C THR A 633 -19.70 20.50 14.94
N ASN A 634 -18.90 19.47 14.69
CA ASN A 634 -17.45 19.48 14.87
C ASN A 634 -16.79 18.93 13.62
N SER A 635 -15.48 19.10 13.51
CA SER A 635 -14.69 18.47 12.45
C SER A 635 -13.71 17.45 13.02
N SER A 636 -13.40 16.44 12.22
CA SER A 636 -12.39 15.44 12.51
C SER A 636 -11.45 15.33 11.31
N VAL A 637 -10.14 15.36 11.58
CA VAL A 637 -9.09 15.15 10.59
C VAL A 637 -8.25 13.96 11.03
N LEU A 638 -8.16 12.96 10.16
CA LEU A 638 -7.44 11.73 10.43
C LEU A 638 -5.95 11.87 10.10
N HIS A 639 -5.14 11.25 10.94
CA HIS A 639 -3.73 10.98 10.71
C HIS A 639 -3.54 9.47 10.43
N PRO A 640 -2.53 9.01 9.66
CA PRO A 640 -2.25 7.58 9.49
C PRO A 640 -2.14 6.84 10.82
N ILE A 641 -1.52 7.47 11.82
CA ILE A 641 -1.43 6.97 13.18
C ILE A 641 -2.69 7.44 13.96
N PRO A 642 -3.60 6.52 14.38
CA PRO A 642 -4.89 6.90 14.94
C PRO A 642 -4.82 7.78 16.19
N SER A 643 -3.81 7.59 17.05
CA SER A 643 -3.61 8.40 18.26
C SER A 643 -3.29 9.87 17.99
N GLU A 644 -2.97 10.21 16.75
CA GLU A 644 -2.65 11.58 16.31
C GLU A 644 -3.77 12.21 15.47
N SER A 645 -4.85 11.47 15.22
CA SER A 645 -6.06 12.03 14.61
C SER A 645 -6.75 12.99 15.59
N LEU A 646 -7.29 14.09 15.08
CA LEU A 646 -7.90 15.14 15.91
C LEU A 646 -9.38 15.30 15.58
N THR A 647 -10.23 15.20 16.61
CA THR A 647 -11.64 15.58 16.53
C THR A 647 -11.88 16.79 17.43
N THR A 648 -12.46 17.85 16.89
CA THR A 648 -12.68 19.09 17.62
C THR A 648 -13.85 18.98 18.58
N SER A 649 -13.89 19.87 19.56
CA SER A 649 -15.12 20.16 20.31
C SER A 649 -16.20 20.70 19.37
N ALA A 650 -17.46 20.48 19.75
CA ALA A 650 -18.61 20.96 18.99
C ALA A 650 -18.67 22.49 18.99
N THR A 651 -18.81 23.07 17.80
CA THR A 651 -19.08 24.49 17.59
C THR A 651 -20.57 24.68 17.36
N ASN A 652 -21.14 25.66 18.06
CA ASN A 652 -22.58 25.86 18.12
C ASN A 652 -22.95 27.23 17.57
N ALA A 653 -24.06 27.27 16.84
CA ALA A 653 -24.81 28.49 16.57
C ALA A 653 -26.17 28.35 17.24
N THR A 654 -26.71 29.43 17.81
CA THR A 654 -27.98 29.40 18.54
C THR A 654 -28.82 30.64 18.24
N GLY A 655 -30.08 30.64 18.68
CA GLY A 655 -30.99 31.78 18.52
C GLY A 655 -31.56 31.85 17.13
N PHE A 656 -32.37 30.88 16.74
CA PHE A 656 -33.01 30.82 15.42
C PHE A 656 -34.51 31.01 15.51
N LEU A 657 -35.09 31.57 14.43
CA LEU A 657 -36.51 31.44 14.11
C LEU A 657 -36.65 30.72 12.76
N MET A 658 -36.51 29.39 12.75
CA MET A 658 -36.79 28.53 11.61
C MET A 658 -38.01 27.63 11.85
N TYR A 659 -38.98 27.68 10.94
CA TYR A 659 -40.20 26.87 10.99
C TYR A 659 -40.72 26.58 9.59
N ASN A 660 -40.58 25.33 9.16
CA ASN A 660 -41.03 24.80 7.88
C ASN A 660 -41.93 23.57 8.08
N VAL A 661 -42.69 23.55 9.18
CA VAL A 661 -43.70 22.51 9.40
C VAL A 661 -44.89 22.78 8.48
N THR A 662 -45.29 21.77 7.72
CA THR A 662 -46.51 21.80 6.89
C THR A 662 -47.73 21.91 7.79
N GLU A 663 -48.70 22.75 7.41
CA GLU A 663 -49.95 22.85 8.14
C GLU A 663 -50.74 21.54 8.05
N THR A 664 -51.20 21.03 9.20
CA THR A 664 -51.99 19.79 9.29
C THR A 664 -53.37 20.03 9.86
N SER A 665 -53.72 21.28 10.15
CA SER A 665 -55.07 21.68 10.52
C SER A 665 -56.05 21.32 9.40
N THR A 666 -57.25 20.93 9.77
CA THR A 666 -58.32 20.52 8.86
C THR A 666 -59.58 21.33 9.14
N VAL A 667 -60.66 21.06 8.39
CA VAL A 667 -61.96 21.64 8.69
C VAL A 667 -62.53 21.27 10.07
N LYS A 668 -61.99 20.23 10.74
CA LYS A 668 -62.45 19.78 12.07
C LYS A 668 -61.40 19.90 13.18
N THR A 669 -60.14 20.15 12.82
CA THR A 669 -59.01 20.11 13.76
C THR A 669 -58.09 21.30 13.57
N GLU A 670 -57.66 21.92 14.67
CA GLU A 670 -56.60 22.94 14.73
C GLU A 670 -55.40 22.37 15.47
N ASN A 671 -54.23 22.40 14.83
CA ASN A 671 -52.95 21.92 15.35
C ASN A 671 -51.91 23.04 15.53
N PHE A 672 -52.27 24.29 15.23
CA PHE A 672 -51.44 25.48 15.45
C PHE A 672 -50.06 25.43 14.75
N ASN A 673 -49.97 24.74 13.61
CA ASN A 673 -48.79 24.70 12.75
C ASN A 673 -48.93 25.57 11.47
N GLY A 674 -50.07 26.24 11.35
CA GLY A 674 -50.38 27.27 10.36
C GLY A 674 -51.62 28.05 10.80
N GLU A 675 -52.17 28.86 9.91
CA GLU A 675 -53.29 29.76 10.20
C GLU A 675 -54.35 29.77 9.09
N THR A 676 -54.37 28.75 8.21
CA THR A 676 -55.26 28.70 7.02
C THR A 676 -56.74 28.84 7.38
N TYR A 677 -57.13 28.33 8.55
CA TYR A 677 -58.52 28.36 9.01
C TYR A 677 -58.76 29.38 10.13
N ARG A 678 -57.74 30.15 10.52
CA ARG A 678 -57.87 31.25 11.48
C ARG A 678 -58.64 32.38 10.82
N LEU A 679 -59.48 33.04 11.60
CA LEU A 679 -60.23 34.21 11.17
C LEU A 679 -59.69 35.47 11.87
N GLU A 680 -59.88 36.60 11.20
CA GLU A 680 -59.65 37.94 11.75
C GLU A 680 -60.40 38.16 13.08
N GLY A 681 -59.82 38.98 13.96
CA GLY A 681 -60.37 39.34 15.26
C GLY A 681 -60.73 40.83 15.36
N GLY A 682 -60.66 41.40 16.55
CA GLY A 682 -60.79 42.85 16.74
C GLY A 682 -62.24 43.37 16.77
N THR A 683 -62.72 43.81 15.60
CA THR A 683 -63.96 44.60 15.43
C THR A 683 -65.05 43.86 14.67
N THR A 684 -64.74 42.70 14.07
CA THR A 684 -65.68 41.96 13.22
C THR A 684 -66.73 41.24 14.06
N ASP A 685 -68.01 41.54 13.79
CA ASP A 685 -69.14 40.86 14.42
C ASP A 685 -69.70 39.76 13.49
N TYR A 686 -69.21 38.54 13.68
CA TYR A 686 -69.66 37.37 12.92
C TYR A 686 -71.15 37.04 13.07
N THR A 687 -71.86 37.62 14.06
CA THR A 687 -73.30 37.39 14.23
C THR A 687 -74.10 37.98 13.07
N VAL A 688 -73.66 39.12 12.53
CA VAL A 688 -74.35 39.86 11.44
C VAL A 688 -73.75 39.60 10.05
N GLU A 689 -72.58 38.97 9.96
CA GLU A 689 -71.93 38.68 8.67
C GLU A 689 -72.66 37.66 7.80
N THR A 690 -72.34 37.57 6.51
CA THR A 690 -72.94 36.54 5.64
C THR A 690 -72.17 35.22 5.70
N TYR A 691 -72.86 34.10 5.45
CA TYR A 691 -72.21 32.78 5.34
C TYR A 691 -71.10 32.78 4.26
N ALA A 692 -71.38 33.41 3.11
CA ALA A 692 -70.45 33.49 1.99
C ALA A 692 -69.16 34.24 2.34
N ASN A 693 -69.22 35.31 3.14
CA ASN A 693 -68.02 36.05 3.57
C ASN A 693 -67.09 35.17 4.44
N ILE A 694 -67.67 34.32 5.29
CA ILE A 694 -66.91 33.47 6.22
C ILE A 694 -66.31 32.26 5.49
N ASP A 695 -67.10 31.58 4.65
CA ASP A 695 -66.63 30.43 3.88
C ASP A 695 -65.63 30.85 2.80
N GLY A 696 -65.92 31.96 2.09
CA GLY A 696 -65.18 32.49 0.95
C GLY A 696 -63.88 33.24 1.26
N GLY A 697 -63.55 33.43 2.54
CA GLY A 697 -62.24 33.95 2.96
C GLY A 697 -62.12 35.47 3.09
N THR A 698 -63.23 36.22 3.08
CA THR A 698 -63.24 37.68 3.29
C THR A 698 -62.57 38.08 4.60
N PHE A 699 -62.69 37.23 5.63
CA PHE A 699 -62.10 37.43 6.96
C PHE A 699 -60.96 36.45 7.25
N ALA A 700 -60.28 35.97 6.21
CA ALA A 700 -59.14 35.08 6.37
C ALA A 700 -58.03 35.80 7.12
N TRP A 701 -57.46 35.15 8.13
CA TRP A 701 -56.38 35.73 8.90
C TRP A 701 -55.11 35.89 8.06
N ASP A 702 -54.58 37.12 8.00
CA ASP A 702 -53.23 37.35 7.50
C ASP A 702 -52.17 37.09 8.60
N GLY A 703 -51.38 36.03 8.41
CA GLY A 703 -50.30 35.65 9.33
C GLY A 703 -49.09 36.60 9.33
N ALA A 704 -49.00 37.55 8.41
CA ALA A 704 -47.93 38.56 8.37
C ALA A 704 -48.21 39.78 9.26
N GLU A 705 -49.47 39.98 9.67
CA GLU A 705 -49.88 41.15 10.43
C GLU A 705 -49.47 41.08 11.90
N ASN A 706 -49.13 42.24 12.46
CA ASN A 706 -48.63 42.36 13.82
C ASN A 706 -49.78 42.31 14.84
N LEU A 707 -49.60 41.54 15.92
CA LEU A 707 -50.63 41.32 16.93
C LEU A 707 -50.91 42.50 17.88
N ILE A 708 -50.20 43.62 17.77
CA ILE A 708 -50.35 44.78 18.67
C ILE A 708 -50.63 46.06 17.86
N THR A 709 -49.89 46.29 16.79
CA THR A 709 -49.91 47.54 16.03
C THR A 709 -50.17 47.29 14.55
N GLY A 710 -50.79 48.22 13.84
CA GLY A 710 -50.87 48.21 12.37
C GLY A 710 -52.24 47.84 11.80
N ASN A 711 -52.95 46.88 12.42
CA ASN A 711 -54.28 46.46 11.96
C ASN A 711 -55.22 46.17 13.14
N THR A 712 -56.39 46.82 13.17
CA THR A 712 -57.40 46.61 14.21
C THR A 712 -58.02 45.22 14.21
N ALA A 713 -57.96 44.50 13.09
CA ALA A 713 -58.42 43.11 12.97
C ALA A 713 -57.47 42.10 13.65
N HIS A 714 -56.22 42.48 13.92
CA HIS A 714 -55.19 41.59 14.47
C HIS A 714 -54.68 42.02 15.85
N SER A 715 -54.89 43.29 16.24
CA SER A 715 -54.30 43.93 17.43
C SER A 715 -54.70 43.33 18.79
N ASN A 716 -55.72 42.46 18.83
CA ASN A 716 -56.10 41.69 20.02
C ASN A 716 -55.89 40.17 19.85
N GLY A 717 -55.13 39.74 18.84
CA GLY A 717 -54.91 38.32 18.57
C GLY A 717 -54.00 37.62 19.58
N LEU A 718 -54.25 36.32 19.80
CA LEU A 718 -53.31 35.39 20.42
C LEU A 718 -52.22 34.94 19.42
N LEU A 719 -51.11 34.43 19.95
CA LEU A 719 -49.93 34.01 19.19
C LEU A 719 -49.99 32.50 18.91
N VAL A 720 -49.80 32.12 17.65
CA VAL A 720 -49.50 30.74 17.25
C VAL A 720 -47.98 30.59 17.14
N PHE A 721 -47.38 29.71 17.97
CA PHE A 721 -45.93 29.48 18.05
C PHE A 721 -45.60 28.01 18.36
N ASP A 722 -44.71 27.41 17.57
CA ASP A 722 -44.28 25.98 17.63
C ASP A 722 -45.40 24.96 17.88
N GLY A 723 -46.50 25.04 17.10
CA GLY A 723 -47.60 24.08 17.26
C GLY A 723 -48.48 24.34 18.48
N ALA A 724 -48.45 25.55 19.04
CA ALA A 724 -49.25 25.91 20.18
C ALA A 724 -49.86 27.32 20.07
N LEU A 725 -51.04 27.49 20.66
CA LEU A 725 -51.63 28.78 20.96
C LEU A 725 -51.13 29.27 22.31
N VAL A 726 -50.59 30.48 22.34
CA VAL A 726 -49.99 31.11 23.52
C VAL A 726 -50.34 32.59 23.60
N TYR A 727 -50.18 33.19 24.78
CA TYR A 727 -50.23 34.65 24.91
C TYR A 727 -48.94 35.27 24.31
N PRO A 728 -48.99 36.40 23.58
CA PRO A 728 -47.84 36.91 22.82
C PRO A 728 -46.54 37.20 23.60
N ASN A 729 -46.63 37.50 24.89
CA ASN A 729 -45.49 37.68 25.80
C ASN A 729 -45.45 36.65 26.95
N ALA A 730 -46.06 35.48 26.76
CA ALA A 730 -46.12 34.43 27.78
C ALA A 730 -44.72 34.02 28.27
N ALA A 731 -44.60 33.77 29.58
CA ALA A 731 -43.35 33.30 30.21
C ALA A 731 -42.79 32.02 29.57
N TYR A 732 -43.67 31.17 29.04
CA TYR A 732 -43.34 29.95 28.29
C TYR A 732 -42.35 30.20 27.15
N LEU A 733 -42.45 31.34 26.45
CA LEU A 733 -41.55 31.71 25.34
C LEU A 733 -40.12 31.94 25.84
N THR A 734 -40.00 32.59 27.00
CA THR A 734 -38.70 32.90 27.60
C THR A 734 -38.04 31.65 28.17
N THR A 735 -38.77 30.85 28.93
CA THR A 735 -38.21 29.65 29.59
C THR A 735 -37.85 28.55 28.60
N THR A 736 -38.62 28.41 27.51
CA THR A 736 -38.46 27.27 26.58
C THR A 736 -37.58 27.62 25.39
N TYR A 737 -37.66 28.87 24.92
CA TYR A 737 -37.01 29.29 23.67
C TYR A 737 -36.04 30.46 23.84
N GLY A 738 -35.95 31.07 25.03
CA GLY A 738 -35.08 32.23 25.27
C GLY A 738 -35.62 33.52 24.65
N ILE A 739 -36.88 33.51 24.21
CA ILE A 739 -37.55 34.67 23.63
C ILE A 739 -38.10 35.50 24.78
N THR A 740 -37.34 36.50 25.19
CA THR A 740 -37.61 37.28 26.40
C THR A 740 -38.90 38.08 26.23
N THR A 741 -39.95 37.71 26.98
CA THR A 741 -41.25 38.39 27.02
C THR A 741 -41.86 38.67 25.64
N GLY A 742 -41.70 37.75 24.68
CA GLY A 742 -42.25 37.91 23.32
C GLY A 742 -41.47 38.86 22.40
N ASN A 743 -40.22 39.21 22.74
CA ASN A 743 -39.37 40.02 21.86
C ASN A 743 -38.70 39.17 20.76
N PHE A 744 -39.36 39.00 19.61
CA PHE A 744 -38.82 38.23 18.48
C PHE A 744 -37.77 38.99 17.69
N SER A 745 -37.73 40.33 17.76
CA SER A 745 -36.73 41.14 17.06
C SER A 745 -35.32 41.01 17.64
N ALA A 746 -35.20 40.51 18.87
CA ALA A 746 -33.92 40.26 19.55
C ALA A 746 -33.32 38.86 19.26
N VAL A 747 -33.98 38.02 18.46
CA VAL A 747 -33.45 36.69 18.11
C VAL A 747 -32.39 36.80 17.02
N THR A 748 -31.18 36.30 17.27
CA THR A 748 -29.97 36.51 16.46
C THR A 748 -30.11 36.09 14.99
N ASN A 749 -30.57 34.87 14.74
CA ASN A 749 -30.68 34.24 13.42
C ASN A 749 -32.16 34.15 12.99
N ALA A 750 -32.84 35.30 13.07
CA ALA A 750 -34.21 35.47 12.63
C ALA A 750 -34.30 36.42 11.43
N ALA A 751 -35.40 36.34 10.67
CA ALA A 751 -35.64 37.26 9.57
C ALA A 751 -35.77 38.71 10.07
N ALA A 752 -35.31 39.67 9.27
CA ALA A 752 -35.36 41.09 9.63
C ALA A 752 -36.80 41.62 9.79
N GLY A 753 -36.97 42.55 10.73
CA GLY A 753 -38.27 43.16 11.02
C GLY A 753 -39.26 42.19 11.68
N ASN A 754 -38.76 41.30 12.54
CA ASN A 754 -39.61 40.50 13.43
C ASN A 754 -40.28 41.40 14.49
N PRO A 755 -41.47 41.02 15.00
CA PRO A 755 -42.23 41.85 15.92
C PRO A 755 -41.64 41.83 17.33
N ASN A 756 -41.96 42.85 18.11
CA ASN A 756 -41.71 42.86 19.54
C ASN A 756 -43.06 42.92 20.29
N TYR A 757 -43.43 41.82 20.94
CA TYR A 757 -44.70 41.69 21.65
C TYR A 757 -44.61 41.95 23.15
N THR A 758 -43.51 42.52 23.65
CA THR A 758 -43.34 42.83 25.09
C THR A 758 -44.48 43.64 25.68
N SER A 759 -45.09 44.55 24.90
CA SER A 759 -46.20 45.41 25.32
C SER A 759 -47.58 44.77 25.23
N ALA A 760 -47.69 43.48 24.85
CA ALA A 760 -48.96 42.78 24.80
C ALA A 760 -49.65 42.80 26.18
N SER A 761 -50.91 43.22 26.19
CA SER A 761 -51.70 43.35 27.41
C SER A 761 -53.20 43.16 27.11
N GLY A 762 -54.00 43.11 28.18
CA GLY A 762 -55.46 42.99 28.09
C GLY A 762 -55.94 41.59 27.68
N LEU A 763 -57.22 41.52 27.32
CA LEU A 763 -57.88 40.32 26.84
C LEU A 763 -57.58 40.12 25.35
N ARG A 764 -57.10 38.93 24.98
CA ARG A 764 -56.77 38.58 23.60
C ARG A 764 -57.54 37.37 23.12
N ALA A 765 -57.78 37.29 21.82
CA ALA A 765 -58.66 36.31 21.21
C ALA A 765 -58.02 35.51 20.07
N TYR A 766 -58.48 34.28 19.86
CA TYR A 766 -58.19 33.46 18.67
C TYR A 766 -59.51 32.99 18.07
N TYR A 767 -59.77 33.28 16.79
CA TYR A 767 -60.99 32.89 16.10
C TYR A 767 -60.67 31.80 15.07
N ARG A 768 -61.45 30.73 15.06
CA ARG A 768 -61.25 29.56 14.21
C ARG A 768 -62.55 29.09 13.62
N LYS A 769 -62.65 29.04 12.28
CA LYS A 769 -63.80 28.42 11.60
C LYS A 769 -63.62 26.91 11.46
N PHE A 770 -64.58 26.12 11.88
CA PHE A 770 -64.67 24.69 11.61
C PHE A 770 -65.86 24.44 10.70
N LYS A 771 -65.78 23.45 9.79
CA LYS A 771 -66.84 23.18 8.82
C LYS A 771 -67.40 21.78 8.99
N SER A 772 -68.72 21.73 9.05
CA SER A 772 -69.46 20.49 9.12
C SER A 772 -69.39 19.73 7.79
N THR A 773 -69.08 18.43 7.86
CA THR A 773 -69.11 17.49 6.75
C THR A 773 -70.06 16.32 7.04
N ASN A 774 -70.90 16.43 8.06
CA ASN A 774 -71.88 15.39 8.39
C ASN A 774 -72.89 15.20 7.26
N VAL A 775 -73.30 13.96 7.03
CA VAL A 775 -74.38 13.63 6.08
C VAL A 775 -75.77 13.89 6.66
N SER A 776 -75.89 13.96 7.99
CA SER A 776 -77.15 14.18 8.72
C SER A 776 -77.01 15.31 9.73
N THR A 777 -78.13 15.90 10.11
CA THR A 777 -78.16 17.01 11.06
C THR A 777 -78.01 16.51 12.50
N LEU A 778 -76.95 16.92 13.21
CA LEU A 778 -76.64 16.45 14.56
C LEU A 778 -77.00 17.48 15.65
N ALA A 779 -77.54 17.00 16.76
CA ALA A 779 -77.92 17.83 17.92
C ALA A 779 -76.84 17.98 18.99
N THR A 780 -75.78 17.19 18.92
CA THR A 780 -74.69 17.22 19.89
C THR A 780 -73.46 17.82 19.22
N LEU A 781 -72.74 18.69 19.92
CA LEU A 781 -71.47 19.24 19.50
C LEU A 781 -70.43 18.95 20.59
N THR A 782 -69.27 18.44 20.21
CA THR A 782 -68.21 18.09 21.17
C THR A 782 -66.93 18.82 20.82
N PHE A 783 -66.39 19.56 21.80
CA PHE A 783 -65.11 20.26 21.71
C PHE A 783 -64.07 19.53 22.55
N THR A 784 -62.90 19.31 21.98
CA THR A 784 -61.76 18.68 22.65
C THR A 784 -60.54 19.58 22.54
N PHE A 785 -59.94 19.93 23.67
CA PHE A 785 -58.75 20.80 23.76
C PHE A 785 -57.59 20.03 24.40
N THR A 786 -56.46 19.92 23.71
CA THR A 786 -55.21 19.45 24.32
C THR A 786 -54.43 20.67 24.83
N ASN A 787 -54.12 20.70 26.13
CA ASN A 787 -53.56 21.86 26.82
C ASN A 787 -52.68 21.48 28.03
N THR A 788 -51.95 22.46 28.55
CA THR A 788 -51.09 22.30 29.75
C THR A 788 -51.73 22.79 31.06
N GLY A 789 -53.05 23.02 31.05
CA GLY A 789 -53.82 23.40 32.23
C GLY A 789 -53.96 22.25 33.25
N VAL A 790 -54.47 22.59 34.44
CA VAL A 790 -54.76 21.63 35.52
C VAL A 790 -56.28 21.51 35.74
N LEU A 791 -56.70 20.34 36.26
CA LEU A 791 -58.10 19.88 36.34
C LEU A 791 -59.11 20.87 36.93
N ALA A 792 -58.68 21.76 37.84
CA ALA A 792 -59.60 22.56 38.63
C ALA A 792 -60.19 23.78 37.90
N ASN A 793 -59.58 24.31 36.82
CA ASN A 793 -59.98 25.63 36.27
C ASN A 793 -59.43 25.96 34.87
N PHE A 794 -59.30 25.03 33.91
CA PHE A 794 -58.84 25.41 32.55
C PHE A 794 -59.87 26.29 31.82
N LEU A 795 -61.16 25.99 31.97
CA LEU A 795 -62.26 26.75 31.36
C LEU A 795 -62.98 27.56 32.44
N THR A 796 -63.44 28.76 32.11
CA THR A 796 -64.28 29.56 33.02
C THR A 796 -65.73 29.61 32.52
N ASP A 797 -66.69 29.37 33.42
CA ASP A 797 -68.10 29.76 33.23
C ASP A 797 -68.21 31.28 33.37
N GLY A 798 -67.84 31.97 32.31
CA GLY A 798 -68.31 33.32 32.12
C GLY A 798 -69.65 33.26 31.42
N GLY A 799 -70.75 33.44 32.14
CA GLY A 799 -71.95 34.06 31.55
C GLY A 799 -71.56 35.36 30.83
N THR A 800 -72.48 35.98 30.08
CA THR A 800 -72.25 37.17 29.24
C THR A 800 -71.55 38.31 30.00
N GLY A 801 -70.21 38.28 30.12
CA GLY A 801 -69.41 39.19 30.96
C GLY A 801 -68.22 38.60 31.74
N GLY A 802 -68.09 37.26 31.89
CA GLY A 802 -66.95 36.69 32.63
C GLY A 802 -65.62 36.89 31.90
N THR A 803 -64.68 37.62 32.51
CA THR A 803 -63.33 37.83 31.96
C THR A 803 -62.40 36.74 32.49
N PRO A 804 -61.67 35.99 31.63
CA PRO A 804 -60.70 35.00 32.10
C PRO A 804 -59.61 35.68 32.95
N THR A 805 -59.15 35.00 33.98
CA THR A 805 -58.08 35.47 34.89
C THR A 805 -57.13 34.32 35.22
N GLY A 806 -55.84 34.63 35.35
CA GLY A 806 -54.82 33.63 35.64
C GLY A 806 -54.68 32.65 34.47
N ASP A 807 -54.69 31.35 34.79
CA ASP A 807 -54.44 30.27 33.82
C ASP A 807 -55.69 29.70 33.13
N ASN A 808 -56.86 30.31 33.35
CA ASN A 808 -58.10 29.91 32.69
C ASN A 808 -58.31 30.62 31.34
N ILE A 809 -59.14 30.02 30.49
CA ILE A 809 -59.59 30.60 29.22
C ILE A 809 -61.11 30.66 29.17
N LYS A 810 -61.64 31.58 28.37
CA LYS A 810 -63.05 31.59 27.97
C LYS A 810 -63.17 31.11 26.53
N VAL A 811 -64.10 30.19 26.26
CA VAL A 811 -64.41 29.77 24.89
C VAL A 811 -65.85 30.10 24.59
N GLU A 812 -66.09 30.61 23.40
CA GLU A 812 -67.43 30.80 22.84
C GLU A 812 -67.45 30.26 21.42
N PHE A 813 -68.63 29.91 20.94
CA PHE A 813 -68.82 29.51 19.56
C PHE A 813 -70.07 30.14 18.95
N LEU A 814 -70.10 30.16 17.63
CA LEU A 814 -71.20 30.65 16.81
C LEU A 814 -71.43 29.65 15.68
N ILE A 815 -72.68 29.30 15.40
CA ILE A 815 -73.02 28.46 14.25
C ILE A 815 -73.53 29.35 13.11
N LYS A 816 -72.74 29.44 12.04
CA LYS A 816 -73.15 30.06 10.78
C LYS A 816 -73.76 29.00 9.87
N ARG A 817 -75.07 29.10 9.69
CA ARG A 817 -75.83 28.11 8.93
C ARG A 817 -75.84 28.48 7.46
N ALA A 818 -75.63 27.49 6.59
CA ALA A 818 -75.65 27.73 5.14
C ALA A 818 -77.05 28.17 4.67
N ASN A 819 -78.10 27.61 5.29
CA ASN A 819 -79.51 27.88 5.00
C ASN A 819 -80.29 28.13 6.30
N GLY A 820 -80.02 29.23 7.01
CA GLY A 820 -80.76 29.59 8.22
C GLY A 820 -80.20 30.80 8.99
N SER A 821 -80.90 31.18 10.06
CA SER A 821 -80.53 32.31 10.91
C SER A 821 -79.36 31.99 11.85
N THR A 822 -78.58 33.02 12.19
CA THR A 822 -77.50 32.98 13.18
C THR A 822 -78.03 33.49 14.51
N HIS A 823 -77.84 32.77 15.63
CA HIS A 823 -78.47 33.12 16.91
C HIS A 823 -77.57 33.90 17.88
N GLY A 824 -76.27 34.01 17.62
CA GLY A 824 -75.32 34.73 18.46
C GLY A 824 -74.32 33.82 19.17
N TRP A 825 -73.39 34.43 19.91
CA TRP A 825 -72.30 33.71 20.56
C TRP A 825 -72.78 32.91 21.77
N ALA A 826 -72.49 31.61 21.74
CA ALA A 826 -72.81 30.64 22.76
C ALA A 826 -71.54 30.27 23.54
N ASN A 827 -71.56 30.36 24.88
CA ASN A 827 -70.54 29.74 25.71
C ASN A 827 -70.96 28.28 25.97
N PRO A 828 -70.20 27.26 25.51
CA PRO A 828 -70.54 25.85 25.72
C PRO A 828 -70.46 25.42 27.20
N PHE A 829 -70.04 26.30 28.10
CA PHE A 829 -69.91 26.06 29.54
C PHE A 829 -70.84 26.95 30.38
N ALA A 830 -71.66 27.80 29.74
CA ALA A 830 -72.54 28.69 30.47
C ALA A 830 -73.71 27.94 31.10
N SER A 831 -73.95 28.21 32.38
CA SER A 831 -75.08 27.66 33.15
C SER A 831 -76.44 28.26 32.78
N SER A 832 -76.48 29.40 32.08
CA SER A 832 -77.70 30.03 31.55
C SER A 832 -77.41 31.05 30.43
N GLY A 833 -78.44 31.50 29.71
CA GLY A 833 -78.33 32.63 28.76
C GLY A 833 -77.68 32.30 27.41
N ASN A 834 -77.82 31.07 26.92
CA ASN A 834 -77.18 30.64 25.68
C ASN A 834 -78.08 30.87 24.44
N PRO A 835 -77.66 31.67 23.43
CA PRO A 835 -78.50 31.96 22.27
C PRO A 835 -78.82 30.75 21.38
N GLU A 836 -78.00 29.70 21.44
CA GLU A 836 -78.24 28.43 20.72
C GLU A 836 -79.04 27.41 21.57
N GLY A 837 -79.56 27.84 22.73
CA GLY A 837 -80.37 26.99 23.61
C GLY A 837 -79.62 25.75 24.09
N ILE A 838 -78.38 25.92 24.58
CA ILE A 838 -77.50 24.79 24.89
C ILE A 838 -77.80 24.19 26.27
N ALA A 839 -77.87 22.86 26.33
CA ALA A 839 -77.72 22.09 27.57
C ALA A 839 -76.35 21.39 27.56
N VAL A 840 -75.47 21.74 28.50
CA VAL A 840 -74.18 21.03 28.67
C VAL A 840 -74.47 19.66 29.25
N THR A 841 -74.08 18.59 28.55
CA THR A 841 -74.37 17.22 28.97
C THR A 841 -73.19 16.55 29.66
N SER A 842 -71.96 16.95 29.34
CA SER A 842 -70.76 16.52 30.07
C SER A 842 -69.57 17.44 29.80
N ALA A 843 -68.76 17.64 30.84
CA ALA A 843 -67.44 18.24 30.75
C ALA A 843 -66.46 17.36 31.54
N SER A 844 -65.30 17.07 30.97
CA SER A 844 -64.24 16.31 31.63
C SER A 844 -62.87 16.90 31.34
N HIS A 845 -61.96 16.77 32.31
CA HIS A 845 -60.55 17.08 32.13
C HIS A 845 -59.74 15.89 32.64
N SER A 846 -58.88 15.33 31.78
CA SER A 846 -58.01 14.22 32.14
C SER A 846 -56.74 14.27 31.29
N LEU A 847 -55.58 14.08 31.93
CA LEU A 847 -54.26 13.99 31.28
C LEU A 847 -53.97 15.12 30.27
N GLY A 848 -54.32 16.37 30.61
CA GLY A 848 -54.09 17.53 29.73
C GLY A 848 -55.07 17.65 28.56
N VAL A 849 -56.15 16.86 28.55
CA VAL A 849 -57.23 16.96 27.57
C VAL A 849 -58.50 17.43 28.26
N THR A 850 -59.13 18.45 27.71
CA THR A 850 -60.43 18.96 28.16
C THR A 850 -61.47 18.68 27.09
N THR A 851 -62.50 17.91 27.44
CA THR A 851 -63.58 17.55 26.51
C THR A 851 -64.90 18.08 27.04
N VAL A 852 -65.66 18.76 26.19
CA VAL A 852 -66.99 19.25 26.52
C VAL A 852 -67.97 18.88 25.43
N SER A 853 -69.05 18.20 25.83
CA SER A 853 -70.16 17.87 24.95
C SER A 853 -71.40 18.64 25.35
N CYS A 854 -72.05 19.25 24.37
CA CYS A 854 -73.24 20.04 24.56
C CYS A 854 -74.34 19.62 23.58
N THR A 855 -75.59 19.67 24.04
CA THR A 855 -76.78 19.32 23.27
C THR A 855 -77.56 20.59 22.94
N LEU A 856 -77.88 20.79 21.67
CA LEU A 856 -78.65 21.92 21.15
C LEU A 856 -80.15 21.65 21.35
N SER A 857 -80.87 22.50 22.09
CA SER A 857 -82.25 22.23 22.54
C SER A 857 -83.36 22.53 21.52
N THR A 858 -83.07 23.24 20.42
CA THR A 858 -84.08 23.60 19.40
C THR A 858 -83.54 23.41 17.98
N THR A 859 -84.44 23.27 17.00
CA THR A 859 -84.06 23.52 15.59
C THR A 859 -83.60 24.96 15.51
N PRO A 860 -82.31 25.20 15.22
CA PRO A 860 -81.57 24.38 14.27
C PRO A 860 -80.34 23.66 14.86
N ARG A 861 -80.24 22.39 14.52
CA ARG A 861 -79.09 21.48 14.73
C ARG A 861 -77.96 21.79 13.75
N VAL A 862 -76.77 21.19 13.90
CA VAL A 862 -75.66 21.37 12.95
C VAL A 862 -75.89 20.51 11.72
N ALA A 863 -76.11 21.15 10.56
CA ALA A 863 -76.31 20.50 9.27
C ALA A 863 -74.99 20.36 8.50
N ASN A 864 -75.01 19.59 7.39
CA ASN A 864 -73.89 19.55 6.45
C ASN A 864 -73.52 20.98 6.01
N THR A 865 -72.23 21.27 5.84
CA THR A 865 -71.66 22.56 5.42
C THR A 865 -71.75 23.71 6.42
N ASP A 866 -72.54 23.62 7.49
CA ASP A 866 -72.57 24.66 8.53
C ASP A 866 -71.18 24.94 9.09
N ILE A 867 -70.90 26.22 9.36
CA ILE A 867 -69.61 26.66 9.90
C ILE A 867 -69.77 26.93 11.40
N VAL A 868 -68.99 26.24 12.22
CA VAL A 868 -68.86 26.51 13.65
C VAL A 868 -67.63 27.39 13.86
N ILE A 869 -67.83 28.65 14.21
CA ILE A 869 -66.73 29.54 14.57
C ILE A 869 -66.51 29.41 16.07
N VAL A 870 -65.30 29.07 16.48
CA VAL A 870 -64.89 29.07 17.89
C VAL A 870 -64.00 30.27 18.13
N ARG A 871 -64.24 31.00 19.21
CA ARG A 871 -63.32 32.02 19.72
C ARG A 871 -62.86 31.70 21.12
N ILE A 872 -61.55 31.84 21.35
CA ILE A 872 -60.90 31.60 22.64
C ILE A 872 -60.36 32.92 23.15
N PHE A 873 -60.63 33.26 24.40
CA PHE A 873 -60.07 34.41 25.07
C PHE A 873 -59.11 34.01 26.19
N ALA A 874 -57.99 34.72 26.28
CA ALA A 874 -57.04 34.60 27.38
C ALA A 874 -56.57 35.99 27.86
N ALA A 875 -56.34 36.11 29.16
CA ALA A 875 -55.77 37.30 29.78
C ALA A 875 -54.24 37.28 29.74
N ASN A 876 -53.61 38.44 29.94
CA ASN A 876 -52.15 38.58 29.98
C ASN A 876 -51.44 37.68 31.03
N SER A 877 -52.15 37.27 32.07
CA SER A 877 -51.62 36.34 33.08
C SER A 877 -51.64 34.86 32.65
N TRP A 878 -52.17 34.54 31.46
CA TRP A 878 -52.25 33.18 30.96
C TRP A 878 -50.87 32.63 30.60
N SER A 879 -50.43 31.60 31.33
CA SER A 879 -49.12 30.98 31.15
C SER A 879 -49.17 29.59 30.49
N ARG A 880 -50.38 29.09 30.21
CA ARG A 880 -50.61 27.77 29.60
C ARG A 880 -50.63 27.86 28.08
N ILE A 881 -50.66 26.70 27.45
CA ILE A 881 -50.69 26.55 26.00
C ILE A 881 -51.81 25.60 25.58
N ILE A 882 -52.32 25.77 24.36
CA ILE A 882 -53.21 24.81 23.70
C ILE A 882 -52.49 24.29 22.47
N THR A 883 -52.36 22.97 22.31
CA THR A 883 -51.66 22.36 21.18
C THR A 883 -52.60 21.71 20.17
N ASN A 884 -53.86 21.48 20.55
CA ASN A 884 -54.86 20.98 19.63
C ASN A 884 -56.28 21.42 20.02
N ILE A 885 -57.10 21.71 19.03
CA ILE A 885 -58.56 21.79 19.16
C ILE A 885 -59.18 20.84 18.15
N THR A 886 -60.09 19.98 18.60
CA THR A 886 -60.90 19.15 17.70
C THR A 886 -62.38 19.36 17.98
N ILE A 887 -63.17 19.51 16.91
CA ILE A 887 -64.62 19.50 17.00
C ILE A 887 -65.16 18.24 16.34
N SER A 888 -65.95 17.49 17.11
CA SER A 888 -66.66 16.30 16.66
C SER A 888 -68.16 16.57 16.58
N ASN A 889 -68.86 15.70 15.83
CA ASN A 889 -70.27 15.86 15.48
C ASN A 889 -70.57 17.11 14.61
N ILE A 890 -69.58 17.51 13.82
CA ILE A 890 -69.69 18.41 12.67
C ILE A 890 -69.18 17.67 11.45
#